data_AF-B4M642-F1
#
_entry.id   AF-B4M642-F1
#
_cell.length_a   1.000
_cell.length_b   1.000
_cell.length_c   1.000
_cell.angle_alpha   90.00
_cell.angle_beta   90.00
_cell.angle_gamma   90.00
#
_symmetry.space_group_name_H-M   'P 1'
#
loop_
_entity.id
_entity.type
_entity.pdbx_description
1 polymer ?
#
loop_
_entity_poly.entity_id
_entity_poly.type
_entity_poly.pdbx_seq_one_letter_code
_entity_poly.pdbx_strand_id
1 'polypeptide(L)'
;MATWTQNAPTGVSKRRRWNLEDRASLNKLKEHIAEEGCPQVQYDLGKKLLENAIEPNVANESQKAVHWLVSAAQQGHEEAVRLLRKCYNAGNGITAENADEVRRCLAMTPGERAARKAARELFACLSNGNEHITPKQLERKMRRIYNLQRKRRRRGGDDASSSNTDEDSSECEREPLEDAATIGRANVERRRFITEAHLVSAASNYAAGRMPAVNENLTLSVPHPESLDHVPCFYRMIFHPLVFFTLLYHRFINLVVALPAMLPLSVRCSLLVLLSWWSTVEDSERHMLPLISYYLSLGVMLWATCRMLKTKQQFVDFRIWSGLFLSYGDHNIEAEISEQRFLRNNMKPYLYYFCAFICNLIVYPLVTDAWLPHSELTIISGASTFITLGVFMYASSQLLPDWLVIVSFAVNVLAKYPYELDEVVSTHWRFLDLRVPTFSSFVIGNGIEFCLNCRTALYLLIPILLVLLAKRSGWHGAYTYLIPHCVTLSWLQVCIVTSQSATVFGAMRAALGLAGIVLFLPLFGVVALLVPVFVAIDSLGLTSEHLRWGTTAIACALVILLSCVLALNRATQKYITMLQLLVGFTTACVLVFPYMTSSFKDTPRYNAMPTVLSNPNVGMHSLPDALQWERFYELCAQPVQEQPNKIKAQLRCSHLNGMYVAWEGRITHVQIARVSNMLEDVVSNYLPTWLGKLLRCVHGENIAQHFQCDPQHEAQCVEWQRVIKTLSAQTGHCTLQRWNRYEYELLVQVAASSSLLGRISSSDVVLRAHHDFGNFTQRLHRGDRVLFYGTLHNSRVLANNVREHYILGSSTPPQVELKTIECLDCKSPDLGTLSIQRTLLASPVDARMQDLMRGIKYLLNALLSPLITFK
;
A
#
# COMPACT_ATOMS: atom_id res chain seq x y z
N MET A 1 -63.22 -27.56 -13.33
CA MET A 1 -64.43 -26.71 -13.37
C MET A 1 -64.07 -25.40 -12.72
N ALA A 2 -63.79 -24.37 -13.54
CA ALA A 2 -63.26 -23.09 -13.07
C ALA A 2 -64.41 -22.09 -12.89
N THR A 3 -64.59 -21.59 -11.67
CA THR A 3 -65.47 -20.47 -11.35
C THR A 3 -64.63 -19.22 -11.15
N TRP A 4 -64.59 -18.35 -12.17
CA TRP A 4 -63.99 -17.03 -12.07
C TRP A 4 -65.03 -16.05 -11.51
N THR A 5 -64.72 -15.49 -10.34
CA THR A 5 -65.50 -14.39 -9.72
C THR A 5 -65.13 -13.05 -10.34
N GLN A 6 -66.13 -12.18 -10.36
CA GLN A 6 -66.20 -10.88 -11.01
C GLN A 6 -65.25 -9.85 -10.40
N ASN A 7 -64.57 -9.09 -11.24
CA ASN A 7 -64.15 -7.72 -10.95
C ASN A 7 -64.47 -6.86 -12.18
N ALA A 8 -65.42 -5.94 -12.01
CA ALA A 8 -65.79 -4.95 -13.02
C ALA A 8 -64.82 -3.75 -12.98
N PRO A 9 -64.48 -3.17 -14.14
CA PRO A 9 -64.18 -1.76 -14.24
C PRO A 9 -65.33 -1.02 -14.92
N THR A 10 -65.77 0.05 -14.28
CA THR A 10 -66.62 1.09 -14.82
C THR A 10 -65.87 1.90 -15.88
N GLY A 11 -66.50 2.11 -17.03
CA GLY A 11 -65.95 2.89 -18.15
C GLY A 11 -66.20 2.20 -19.48
N VAL A 12 -67.25 2.63 -20.20
CA VAL A 12 -67.71 2.05 -21.46
C VAL A 12 -66.62 2.17 -22.54
N SER A 13 -65.81 1.13 -22.71
CA SER A 13 -65.07 0.87 -23.95
C SER A 13 -65.90 -0.12 -24.78
N LYS A 14 -66.34 0.30 -25.97
CA LYS A 14 -66.98 -0.58 -26.96
C LYS A 14 -66.05 -1.78 -27.22
N ARG A 15 -66.41 -2.95 -26.70
CA ARG A 15 -65.71 -4.22 -26.96
C ARG A 15 -65.72 -4.48 -28.47
N ARG A 16 -64.61 -4.18 -29.17
CA ARG A 16 -64.46 -4.43 -30.60
C ARG A 16 -64.46 -5.95 -30.83
N ARG A 17 -65.51 -6.48 -31.47
CA ARG A 17 -65.50 -7.84 -32.01
C ARG A 17 -64.59 -7.84 -33.24
N TRP A 18 -63.50 -8.61 -33.17
CA TRP A 18 -62.62 -8.85 -34.29
C TRP A 18 -63.11 -10.10 -35.03
N ASN A 19 -63.58 -9.95 -36.27
CA ASN A 19 -63.90 -11.11 -37.12
C ASN A 19 -62.58 -11.74 -37.56
N LEU A 20 -62.30 -12.97 -37.14
CA LEU A 20 -61.04 -13.69 -37.44
C LEU A 20 -60.92 -14.13 -38.91
N GLU A 21 -61.99 -14.03 -39.70
CA GLU A 21 -62.05 -14.48 -41.09
C GLU A 21 -61.39 -13.50 -42.07
N ASP A 22 -61.28 -12.21 -41.73
CA ASP A 22 -60.66 -11.19 -42.58
C ASP A 22 -59.14 -11.08 -42.32
N ARG A 23 -58.32 -11.20 -43.38
CA ARG A 23 -56.85 -11.01 -43.27
C ARG A 23 -56.49 -9.61 -42.74
N ALA A 24 -57.30 -8.59 -43.04
CA ALA A 24 -57.05 -7.21 -42.63
C ALA A 24 -57.36 -6.96 -41.15
N SER A 25 -58.42 -7.57 -40.59
CA SER A 25 -58.71 -7.48 -39.16
C SER A 25 -57.70 -8.28 -38.34
N LEU A 26 -57.22 -9.42 -38.86
CA LEU A 26 -56.19 -10.24 -38.24
C LEU A 26 -54.82 -9.55 -38.22
N ASN A 27 -54.45 -8.82 -39.27
CA ASN A 27 -53.23 -8.01 -39.28
C ASN A 27 -53.33 -6.85 -38.29
N LYS A 28 -54.46 -6.14 -38.24
CA LYS A 28 -54.71 -5.09 -37.23
C LYS A 28 -54.68 -5.63 -35.79
N LEU A 29 -55.21 -6.84 -35.57
CA LEU A 29 -55.12 -7.51 -34.29
C LEU A 29 -53.66 -7.86 -33.94
N LYS A 30 -52.87 -8.35 -34.91
CA LYS A 30 -51.45 -8.64 -34.71
C LYS A 30 -50.62 -7.39 -34.43
N GLU A 31 -50.89 -6.29 -35.12
CA GLU A 31 -50.28 -4.98 -34.84
C GLU A 31 -50.61 -4.54 -33.42
N HIS A 32 -51.88 -4.66 -33.00
CA HIS A 32 -52.28 -4.30 -31.65
C HIS A 32 -51.60 -5.18 -30.59
N ILE A 33 -51.50 -6.50 -30.80
CA ILE A 33 -50.80 -7.41 -29.87
C ILE A 33 -49.28 -7.17 -29.88
N ALA A 34 -48.72 -6.74 -31.01
CA ALA A 34 -47.31 -6.35 -31.11
C ALA A 34 -47.04 -5.03 -30.34
N GLU A 35 -47.98 -4.07 -30.40
CA GLU A 35 -47.99 -2.84 -29.61
C GLU A 35 -48.16 -3.13 -28.11
N GLU A 36 -48.97 -4.12 -27.75
CA GLU A 36 -49.11 -4.63 -26.38
C GLU A 36 -47.83 -5.35 -25.88
N GLY A 37 -46.84 -5.55 -26.75
CA GLY A 37 -45.49 -5.96 -26.35
C GLY A 37 -45.21 -7.46 -26.42
N CYS A 38 -46.00 -8.26 -27.15
CA CYS A 38 -45.75 -9.70 -27.25
C CYS A 38 -44.53 -10.02 -28.15
N PRO A 39 -43.45 -10.63 -27.63
CA PRO A 39 -42.20 -10.83 -28.39
C PRO A 39 -42.37 -11.76 -29.59
N GLN A 40 -43.20 -12.79 -29.45
CA GLN A 40 -43.49 -13.75 -30.51
C GLN A 40 -44.21 -13.08 -31.69
N VAL A 41 -45.20 -12.22 -31.39
CA VAL A 41 -45.96 -11.50 -32.42
C VAL A 41 -45.13 -10.42 -33.09
N GLN A 42 -44.28 -9.72 -32.32
CA GLN A 42 -43.31 -8.76 -32.86
C GLN A 42 -42.32 -9.43 -33.83
N TYR A 43 -41.82 -10.62 -33.46
CA TYR A 43 -40.97 -11.42 -34.34
C TYR A 43 -41.70 -11.88 -35.60
N ASP A 44 -42.90 -12.44 -35.47
CA ASP A 44 -43.69 -12.92 -36.61
C ASP A 44 -44.06 -11.78 -37.57
N LEU A 45 -44.36 -10.59 -37.03
CA LEU A 45 -44.62 -9.39 -37.82
C LEU A 45 -43.37 -8.90 -38.53
N GLY A 46 -42.23 -8.81 -37.82
CA GLY A 46 -40.94 -8.43 -38.40
C GLY A 46 -40.48 -9.39 -39.50
N LYS A 47 -40.68 -10.70 -39.30
CA LYS A 47 -40.37 -11.73 -40.31
C LYS A 47 -41.24 -11.57 -41.57
N LYS A 48 -42.55 -11.38 -41.41
CA LYS A 48 -43.47 -11.16 -42.54
C LYS A 48 -43.16 -9.90 -43.33
N LEU A 49 -42.83 -8.80 -42.64
CA LEU A 49 -42.47 -7.54 -43.30
C LEU A 49 -41.16 -7.70 -44.09
N LEU A 50 -40.19 -8.47 -43.60
CA LEU A 50 -38.97 -8.79 -44.35
C LEU A 50 -39.23 -9.68 -45.58
N GLU A 51 -40.14 -10.65 -45.46
CA GLU A 51 -40.51 -11.54 -46.57
C GLU A 51 -41.31 -10.80 -47.67
N ASN A 52 -42.13 -9.81 -47.29
CA ASN A 52 -42.88 -8.98 -48.24
C ASN A 52 -42.01 -7.90 -48.90
N ALA A 53 -40.93 -7.47 -48.25
CA ALA A 53 -40.01 -6.43 -48.75
C ALA A 53 -39.05 -6.90 -49.87
N ILE A 54 -39.29 -8.07 -50.48
CA ILE A 54 -38.50 -8.59 -51.62
C ILE A 54 -38.73 -7.73 -52.89
N GLU A 55 -39.78 -6.90 -52.94
CA GLU A 55 -40.02 -5.97 -54.03
C GLU A 55 -39.18 -4.67 -53.90
N PRO A 56 -38.66 -4.10 -55.01
CA PRO A 56 -37.55 -3.12 -55.00
C PRO A 56 -37.88 -1.71 -54.47
N ASN A 57 -39.07 -1.45 -53.92
CA ASN A 57 -39.53 -0.10 -53.56
C ASN A 57 -39.86 0.10 -52.07
N VAL A 58 -39.30 -0.73 -51.19
CA VAL A 58 -39.82 -0.91 -49.81
C VAL A 58 -38.75 -0.67 -48.72
N ALA A 59 -38.04 0.46 -48.80
CA ALA A 59 -37.10 0.87 -47.75
C ALA A 59 -37.81 1.09 -46.39
N ASN A 60 -39.06 1.57 -46.41
CA ASN A 60 -39.83 1.87 -45.20
C ASN A 60 -40.37 0.62 -44.48
N GLU A 61 -40.81 -0.43 -45.20
CA GLU A 61 -41.28 -1.65 -44.51
C GLU A 61 -40.11 -2.47 -43.96
N SER A 62 -38.96 -2.46 -44.65
CA SER A 62 -37.72 -3.08 -44.16
C SER A 62 -37.24 -2.42 -42.86
N GLN A 63 -37.34 -1.09 -42.75
CA GLN A 63 -37.04 -0.36 -41.50
C GLN A 63 -38.03 -0.70 -40.38
N LYS A 64 -39.33 -0.75 -40.67
CA LYS A 64 -40.36 -1.17 -39.69
C LYS A 64 -40.14 -2.61 -39.23
N ALA A 65 -39.71 -3.49 -40.13
CA ALA A 65 -39.37 -4.86 -39.79
C ALA A 65 -38.19 -4.94 -38.82
N VAL A 66 -37.13 -4.17 -39.07
CA VAL A 66 -35.98 -4.04 -38.17
C VAL A 66 -36.41 -3.48 -36.81
N HIS A 67 -37.30 -2.49 -36.77
CA HIS A 67 -37.85 -1.97 -35.51
C HIS A 67 -38.54 -3.06 -34.68
N TRP A 68 -39.46 -3.84 -35.26
CA TRP A 68 -40.14 -4.93 -34.55
C TRP A 68 -39.18 -6.06 -34.12
N LEU A 69 -38.19 -6.37 -34.95
CA LEU A 69 -37.14 -7.33 -34.61
C LEU A 69 -36.25 -6.84 -33.46
N VAL A 70 -35.93 -5.55 -33.42
CA VAL A 70 -35.19 -4.92 -32.30
C VAL A 70 -36.03 -4.98 -31.03
N SER A 71 -37.32 -4.66 -31.07
CA SER A 71 -38.21 -4.77 -29.90
C SER A 71 -38.27 -6.21 -29.37
N ALA A 72 -38.48 -7.19 -30.24
CA ALA A 72 -38.50 -8.61 -29.85
C ALA A 72 -37.14 -9.08 -29.31
N ALA A 73 -36.04 -8.66 -29.95
CA ALA A 73 -34.68 -8.96 -29.51
C ALA A 73 -34.37 -8.36 -28.13
N GLN A 74 -34.81 -7.14 -27.86
CA GLN A 74 -34.66 -6.45 -26.57
C GLN A 74 -35.46 -7.12 -25.44
N GLN A 75 -36.50 -7.89 -25.78
CA GLN A 75 -37.26 -8.72 -24.83
C GLN A 75 -36.67 -10.13 -24.66
N GLY A 76 -35.55 -10.44 -25.30
CA GLY A 76 -34.84 -11.71 -25.15
C GLY A 76 -35.17 -12.77 -26.21
N HIS A 77 -35.95 -12.45 -27.25
CA HIS A 77 -36.30 -13.42 -28.29
C HIS A 77 -35.09 -13.81 -29.16
N GLU A 78 -34.59 -15.04 -29.02
CA GLU A 78 -33.34 -15.47 -29.66
C GLU A 78 -33.42 -15.57 -31.19
N GLU A 79 -34.55 -16.05 -31.72
CA GLU A 79 -34.79 -16.12 -33.16
C GLU A 79 -34.82 -14.71 -33.79
N ALA A 80 -35.33 -13.73 -33.05
CA ALA A 80 -35.34 -12.34 -33.51
C ALA A 80 -33.92 -11.79 -33.60
N VAL A 81 -33.04 -12.10 -32.64
CA VAL A 81 -31.61 -11.73 -32.70
C VAL A 81 -30.90 -12.40 -33.87
N ARG A 82 -31.21 -13.68 -34.17
CA ARG A 82 -30.64 -14.39 -35.32
C ARG A 82 -31.07 -13.75 -36.65
N LEU A 83 -32.35 -13.43 -36.82
CA LEU A 83 -32.84 -12.71 -38.00
C LEU A 83 -32.25 -11.30 -38.09
N LEU A 84 -32.23 -10.55 -36.98
CA LEU A 84 -31.67 -9.20 -36.92
C LEU A 84 -30.18 -9.18 -37.30
N ARG A 85 -29.41 -10.21 -36.90
CA ARG A 85 -28.00 -10.37 -37.30
C ARG A 85 -27.86 -10.62 -38.80
N LYS A 86 -28.75 -11.40 -39.41
CA LYS A 86 -28.79 -11.60 -40.87
C LYS A 86 -29.10 -10.28 -41.59
N CYS A 87 -30.08 -9.52 -41.10
CA CYS A 87 -30.40 -8.19 -41.63
C CYS A 87 -29.20 -7.23 -41.52
N TYR A 88 -28.47 -7.25 -40.40
CA TYR A 88 -27.29 -6.41 -40.20
C TYR A 88 -26.15 -6.74 -41.16
N ASN A 89 -25.86 -8.02 -41.36
CA ASN A 89 -24.80 -8.44 -42.29
C ASN A 89 -25.16 -8.18 -43.76
N ALA A 90 -26.45 -8.26 -44.11
CA ALA A 90 -26.95 -8.00 -45.46
C ALA A 90 -27.24 -6.51 -45.73
N GLY A 91 -27.18 -5.64 -44.72
CA GLY A 91 -27.57 -4.23 -44.83
C GLY A 91 -29.07 -4.01 -45.08
N ASN A 92 -29.92 -5.01 -44.85
CA ASN A 92 -31.35 -4.93 -45.14
C ASN A 92 -32.11 -4.18 -44.05
N GLY A 93 -32.77 -3.06 -44.40
CA GLY A 93 -33.54 -2.24 -43.47
C GLY A 93 -32.69 -1.42 -42.47
N ILE A 94 -31.38 -1.34 -42.66
CA ILE A 94 -30.46 -0.60 -41.79
C ILE A 94 -30.18 0.79 -42.36
N THR A 95 -30.50 1.81 -41.57
CA THR A 95 -30.24 3.23 -41.84
C THR A 95 -29.20 3.78 -40.88
N ALA A 96 -28.66 4.96 -41.18
CA ALA A 96 -27.74 5.65 -40.27
C ALA A 96 -28.36 5.90 -38.88
N GLU A 97 -29.68 6.07 -38.79
CA GLU A 97 -30.40 6.34 -37.54
C GLU A 97 -30.60 5.09 -36.68
N ASN A 98 -30.92 3.93 -37.28
CA ASN A 98 -31.17 2.69 -36.54
C ASN A 98 -29.91 1.81 -36.35
N ALA A 99 -28.85 2.03 -37.12
CA ALA A 99 -27.65 1.21 -37.12
C ALA A 99 -27.00 1.09 -35.74
N ASP A 100 -26.95 2.17 -34.98
CA ASP A 100 -26.38 2.19 -33.62
C ASP A 100 -27.23 1.43 -32.61
N GLU A 101 -28.55 1.45 -32.76
CA GLU A 101 -29.46 0.69 -31.91
C GLU A 101 -29.36 -0.81 -32.21
N VAL A 102 -29.37 -1.19 -33.50
CA VAL A 102 -29.21 -2.58 -33.94
C VAL A 102 -27.84 -3.11 -33.49
N ARG A 103 -26.76 -2.35 -33.70
CA ARG A 103 -25.41 -2.72 -33.25
C ARG A 103 -25.37 -2.93 -31.74
N ARG A 104 -25.96 -2.01 -30.95
CA ARG A 104 -26.05 -2.17 -29.49
C ARG A 104 -26.84 -3.43 -29.12
N CYS A 105 -27.98 -3.68 -29.76
CA CYS A 105 -28.82 -4.85 -29.50
C CYS A 105 -28.10 -6.17 -29.79
N LEU A 106 -27.36 -6.23 -30.91
CA LEU A 106 -26.59 -7.41 -31.31
C LEU A 106 -25.34 -7.64 -30.44
N ALA A 107 -24.78 -6.57 -29.86
CA ALA A 107 -23.64 -6.65 -28.94
C ALA A 107 -24.03 -7.13 -27.53
N MET A 108 -25.32 -7.10 -27.16
CA MET A 108 -25.79 -7.53 -25.85
C MET A 108 -25.71 -9.06 -25.67
N THR A 109 -25.20 -9.48 -24.52
CA THR A 109 -25.19 -10.90 -24.12
C THR A 109 -26.63 -11.41 -23.88
N PRO A 110 -26.90 -12.71 -24.06
CA PRO A 110 -28.23 -13.27 -23.75
C PRO A 110 -28.66 -12.98 -22.30
N GLY A 111 -27.75 -13.13 -21.34
CA GLY A 111 -28.00 -12.79 -19.93
C GLY A 111 -28.31 -11.30 -19.70
N GLU A 112 -27.68 -10.39 -20.45
CA GLU A 112 -28.01 -8.97 -20.38
C GLU A 112 -29.42 -8.67 -20.93
N ARG A 113 -29.80 -9.30 -22.05
CA ARG A 113 -31.15 -9.17 -22.61
C ARG A 113 -32.20 -9.68 -21.63
N ALA A 114 -31.96 -10.84 -21.01
CA ALA A 114 -32.84 -11.41 -19.99
C ALA A 114 -32.95 -10.52 -18.74
N ALA A 115 -31.83 -9.97 -18.25
CA ALA A 115 -31.84 -9.05 -17.11
C ALA A 115 -32.61 -7.75 -17.41
N ARG A 116 -32.47 -7.20 -18.63
CA ARG A 116 -33.23 -6.01 -19.06
C ARG A 116 -34.73 -6.31 -19.17
N LYS A 117 -35.11 -7.49 -19.67
CA LYS A 117 -36.50 -7.96 -19.70
C LYS A 117 -37.08 -8.01 -18.28
N ALA A 118 -36.39 -8.69 -17.35
CA ALA A 118 -36.78 -8.76 -15.94
C ALA A 118 -36.90 -7.38 -15.28
N ALA A 119 -36.04 -6.42 -15.63
CA ALA A 119 -36.14 -5.05 -15.13
C ALA A 119 -37.41 -4.33 -15.61
N ARG A 120 -37.84 -4.55 -16.87
CA ARG A 120 -39.09 -3.98 -17.40
C ARG A 120 -40.31 -4.63 -16.75
N GLU A 121 -40.31 -5.95 -16.57
CA GLU A 121 -41.38 -6.68 -15.87
C GLU A 121 -41.50 -6.23 -14.41
N LEU A 122 -40.37 -6.08 -13.71
CA LEU A 122 -40.31 -5.51 -12.37
C LEU A 122 -40.87 -4.07 -12.34
N PHE A 123 -40.51 -3.24 -13.32
CA PHE A 123 -41.01 -1.87 -13.40
C PHE A 123 -42.53 -1.84 -13.62
N ALA A 124 -43.04 -2.63 -14.56
CA ALA A 124 -44.48 -2.75 -14.82
C ALA A 124 -45.24 -3.21 -13.57
N CYS A 125 -44.68 -4.15 -12.81
CA CYS A 125 -45.28 -4.64 -11.57
C CYS A 125 -45.29 -3.61 -10.43
N LEU A 126 -44.28 -2.75 -10.32
CA LEU A 126 -44.16 -1.78 -9.23
C LEU A 126 -44.81 -0.43 -9.54
N SER A 127 -44.87 -0.05 -10.82
CA SER A 127 -45.37 1.25 -11.25
C SER A 127 -46.90 1.37 -11.15
N ASN A 128 -47.65 0.26 -11.21
CA ASN A 128 -49.12 0.25 -11.29
C ASN A 128 -49.66 1.26 -12.33
N GLY A 129 -48.92 1.46 -13.44
CA GLY A 129 -49.26 2.42 -14.51
C GLY A 129 -48.67 3.83 -14.37
N ASN A 130 -47.91 4.12 -13.32
CA ASN A 130 -47.21 5.39 -13.15
C ASN A 130 -45.89 5.45 -13.93
N GLU A 131 -45.46 6.64 -14.36
CA GLU A 131 -44.18 6.81 -15.07
C GLU A 131 -42.93 6.60 -14.16
N HIS A 132 -43.12 6.51 -12.84
CA HIS A 132 -42.05 6.56 -11.86
C HIS A 132 -42.32 5.66 -10.65
N ILE A 133 -41.25 5.05 -10.10
CA ILE A 133 -41.28 4.25 -8.85
C ILE A 133 -40.50 4.96 -7.75
N THR A 134 -40.94 4.83 -6.51
CA THR A 134 -40.19 5.33 -5.35
C THR A 134 -39.12 4.33 -4.89
N PRO A 135 -37.93 4.80 -4.43
CA PRO A 135 -36.87 3.91 -3.95
C PRO A 135 -37.31 3.04 -2.77
N LYS A 136 -38.23 3.55 -1.92
CA LYS A 136 -38.78 2.80 -0.78
C LYS A 136 -39.63 1.60 -1.22
N GLN A 137 -40.43 1.72 -2.28
CA GLN A 137 -41.20 0.61 -2.83
C GLN A 137 -40.26 -0.51 -3.32
N LEU A 138 -39.23 -0.15 -4.08
CA LEU A 138 -38.22 -1.10 -4.56
C LEU A 138 -37.46 -1.76 -3.40
N GLU A 139 -37.04 -0.99 -2.41
CA GLU A 139 -36.35 -1.48 -1.22
C GLU A 139 -37.19 -2.49 -0.42
N ARG A 140 -38.47 -2.20 -0.19
CA ARG A 140 -39.40 -3.12 0.49
C ARG A 140 -39.51 -4.44 -0.28
N LYS A 141 -39.66 -4.38 -1.61
CA LYS A 141 -39.78 -5.58 -2.45
C LYS A 141 -38.50 -6.43 -2.42
N MET A 142 -37.33 -5.79 -2.55
CA MET A 142 -36.03 -6.46 -2.41
C MET A 142 -35.86 -7.16 -1.06
N ARG A 143 -36.22 -6.49 0.05
CA ARG A 143 -36.16 -7.08 1.40
C ARG A 143 -37.13 -8.26 1.55
N ARG A 144 -38.33 -8.19 0.99
CA ARG A 144 -39.32 -9.29 1.01
C ARG A 144 -38.78 -10.53 0.29
N ILE A 145 -38.26 -10.36 -0.93
CA ILE A 145 -37.67 -11.44 -1.73
C ILE A 145 -36.45 -12.04 -1.01
N TYR A 146 -35.56 -11.20 -0.49
CA TYR A 146 -34.40 -11.65 0.26
C TYR A 146 -34.79 -12.48 1.50
N ASN A 147 -35.78 -12.02 2.27
CA ASN A 147 -36.25 -12.75 3.45
C ASN A 147 -36.93 -14.08 3.08
N LEU A 148 -37.67 -14.15 1.98
CA LEU A 148 -38.26 -15.40 1.46
C LEU A 148 -37.17 -16.40 1.05
N GLN A 149 -36.18 -15.94 0.27
CA GLN A 149 -35.04 -16.77 -0.14
C GLN A 149 -34.22 -17.24 1.06
N ARG A 150 -34.02 -16.37 2.06
CA ARG A 150 -33.35 -16.71 3.32
C ARG A 150 -34.13 -17.76 4.13
N LYS A 151 -35.46 -17.68 4.19
CA LYS A 151 -36.32 -18.67 4.84
C LYS A 151 -36.26 -20.03 4.13
N ARG A 152 -36.33 -20.05 2.78
CA ARG A 152 -36.18 -21.29 1.99
C ARG A 152 -34.85 -21.99 2.29
N ARG A 153 -33.75 -21.24 2.36
CA ARG A 153 -32.42 -21.80 2.71
C ARG A 153 -32.31 -22.33 4.14
N ARG A 154 -33.11 -21.83 5.09
CA ARG A 154 -33.13 -22.30 6.48
C ARG A 154 -33.86 -23.63 6.66
N ARG A 155 -34.81 -23.97 5.78
CA ARG A 155 -35.62 -25.18 5.90
C ARG A 155 -34.93 -26.45 5.38
N GLY A 156 -33.76 -26.35 4.74
CA GLY A 156 -33.05 -27.52 4.21
C GLY A 156 -33.76 -28.11 2.99
N GLY A 157 -32.99 -28.70 2.09
CA GLY A 157 -33.47 -29.25 0.82
C GLY A 157 -34.07 -30.66 0.91
N ASP A 158 -34.70 -31.04 2.03
CA ASP A 158 -35.18 -32.42 2.24
C ASP A 158 -36.70 -32.62 2.13
N ASP A 159 -37.51 -31.58 1.99
CA ASP A 159 -38.94 -31.74 1.70
C ASP A 159 -39.23 -31.45 0.22
N ALA A 160 -38.71 -32.31 -0.66
CA ALA A 160 -39.14 -32.37 -2.06
C ALA A 160 -40.42 -33.21 -2.26
N SER A 161 -41.11 -33.59 -1.18
CA SER A 161 -42.32 -34.42 -1.27
C SER A 161 -43.33 -34.19 -0.16
N SER A 162 -43.87 -32.97 -0.03
CA SER A 162 -45.29 -32.76 0.34
C SER A 162 -45.61 -31.28 0.56
N SER A 163 -46.03 -30.58 -0.49
CA SER A 163 -47.15 -29.62 -0.46
C SER A 163 -47.36 -29.04 -1.85
N ASN A 164 -48.29 -29.63 -2.60
CA ASN A 164 -48.84 -29.09 -3.85
C ASN A 164 -49.74 -27.86 -3.58
N THR A 165 -49.25 -26.83 -2.91
CA THR A 165 -50.00 -25.59 -2.67
C THR A 165 -49.09 -24.36 -2.55
N ASP A 166 -48.09 -24.21 -3.42
CA ASP A 166 -47.36 -22.94 -3.59
C ASP A 166 -47.00 -22.73 -5.07
N GLU A 167 -47.95 -22.98 -5.98
CA GLU A 167 -47.94 -22.36 -7.31
C GLU A 167 -48.46 -20.92 -7.16
N ASP A 168 -47.66 -20.03 -6.57
CA ASP A 168 -47.83 -18.57 -6.74
C ASP A 168 -46.61 -17.83 -6.19
N SER A 169 -45.53 -17.80 -6.99
CA SER A 169 -44.45 -16.83 -6.78
C SER A 169 -44.18 -15.93 -8.00
N SER A 170 -44.99 -16.09 -9.04
CA SER A 170 -45.02 -15.26 -10.24
C SER A 170 -46.24 -14.34 -10.33
N GLU A 171 -47.22 -14.46 -9.43
CA GLU A 171 -48.35 -13.52 -9.42
C GLU A 171 -47.90 -12.16 -8.86
N CYS A 172 -48.04 -11.16 -9.72
CA CYS A 172 -47.81 -9.75 -9.42
C CYS A 172 -48.90 -9.27 -8.44
N GLU A 173 -48.75 -9.59 -7.14
CA GLU A 173 -49.61 -9.07 -6.07
C GLU A 173 -49.63 -7.54 -6.16
N ARG A 174 -50.79 -6.97 -6.48
CA ARG A 174 -51.03 -5.53 -6.57
C ARG A 174 -50.99 -4.93 -5.16
N GLU A 175 -49.95 -4.17 -4.83
CA GLU A 175 -49.90 -3.48 -3.53
C GLU A 175 -50.77 -2.21 -3.53
N PRO A 176 -51.45 -1.91 -2.41
CA PRO A 176 -52.29 -0.71 -2.28
C PRO A 176 -51.45 0.57 -2.35
N LEU A 177 -52.01 1.59 -3.00
CA LEU A 177 -51.43 2.93 -3.13
C LEU A 177 -51.19 3.55 -1.76
N GLU A 178 -49.96 4.01 -1.49
CA GLU A 178 -49.77 5.09 -0.51
C GLU A 178 -50.28 6.38 -1.18
N ASP A 179 -51.36 6.95 -0.65
CA ASP A 179 -52.00 8.13 -1.18
C ASP A 179 -51.01 9.28 -1.38
N ALA A 180 -51.02 9.87 -2.58
CA ALA A 180 -50.26 11.06 -2.94
C ALA A 180 -50.52 12.26 -2.00
N ALA A 181 -51.58 12.20 -1.19
CA ALA A 181 -51.91 13.20 -0.17
C ALA A 181 -50.97 13.18 1.06
N THR A 182 -50.26 12.07 1.35
CA THR A 182 -49.24 12.03 2.43
C THR A 182 -47.88 12.60 2.02
N ILE A 183 -47.75 13.06 0.77
CA ILE A 183 -46.55 13.71 0.20
C ILE A 183 -46.48 15.21 0.58
N GLY A 184 -47.40 15.68 1.43
CA GLY A 184 -47.40 17.04 1.97
C GLY A 184 -46.31 17.30 3.02
N ARG A 185 -45.34 18.15 2.66
CA ARG A 185 -44.52 19.00 3.56
C ARG A 185 -43.48 18.36 4.50
N ALA A 186 -42.73 17.35 4.04
CA ALA A 186 -41.44 17.02 4.66
C ALA A 186 -40.34 16.80 3.61
N ASN A 187 -39.52 17.84 3.41
CA ASN A 187 -38.25 17.89 2.65
C ASN A 187 -38.29 17.33 1.21
N VAL A 188 -38.66 18.21 0.28
CA VAL A 188 -38.69 18.01 -1.19
C VAL A 188 -37.28 17.87 -1.82
N GLU A 189 -36.19 18.07 -1.08
CA GLU A 189 -34.87 18.29 -1.69
C GLU A 189 -34.04 17.06 -2.09
N ARG A 190 -34.50 15.79 -2.00
CA ARG A 190 -33.64 14.67 -2.46
C ARG A 190 -34.25 13.32 -2.83
N ARG A 191 -35.56 13.19 -3.09
CA ARG A 191 -36.12 11.91 -3.54
C ARG A 191 -36.10 11.84 -5.08
N ARG A 192 -35.01 11.31 -5.63
CA ARG A 192 -34.95 10.96 -7.06
C ARG A 192 -35.95 9.84 -7.34
N PHE A 193 -36.91 10.10 -8.21
CA PHE A 193 -37.81 9.09 -8.76
C PHE A 193 -37.03 8.13 -9.68
N ILE A 194 -37.37 6.83 -9.66
CA ILE A 194 -36.74 5.81 -10.50
C ILE A 194 -37.64 5.56 -11.71
N THR A 195 -37.15 5.84 -12.91
CA THR A 195 -37.81 5.55 -14.19
C THR A 195 -37.43 4.15 -14.69
N GLU A 196 -38.16 3.66 -15.70
CA GLU A 196 -37.84 2.40 -16.38
C GLU A 196 -36.39 2.39 -16.90
N ALA A 197 -35.94 3.48 -17.51
CA ALA A 197 -34.57 3.60 -18.03
C ALA A 197 -33.50 3.44 -16.94
N HIS A 198 -33.75 3.91 -15.71
CA HIS A 198 -32.86 3.71 -14.58
C HIS A 198 -32.78 2.24 -14.13
N LEU A 199 -33.88 1.49 -14.22
CA LEU A 199 -33.89 0.05 -13.93
C LEU A 199 -33.29 -0.81 -15.05
N VAL A 200 -33.51 -0.45 -16.32
CA VAL A 200 -32.90 -1.12 -17.46
C VAL A 200 -31.38 -0.91 -17.48
N SER A 201 -30.91 0.30 -17.14
CA SER A 201 -29.47 0.56 -16.97
C SER A 201 -28.90 -0.14 -15.73
N ALA A 202 -29.68 -0.31 -14.65
CA ALA A 202 -29.29 -1.13 -13.51
C ALA A 202 -29.08 -2.60 -13.91
N ALA A 203 -29.98 -3.16 -14.74
CA ALA A 203 -29.85 -4.52 -15.26
C ALA A 203 -28.63 -4.72 -16.16
N SER A 204 -28.31 -3.73 -17.02
CA SER A 204 -27.09 -3.77 -17.84
C SER A 204 -25.83 -3.77 -16.97
N ASN A 205 -25.77 -2.89 -15.96
CA ASN A 205 -24.66 -2.87 -15.01
C ASN A 205 -24.54 -4.19 -14.23
N TYR A 206 -25.66 -4.75 -13.79
CA TYR A 206 -25.71 -6.06 -13.13
C TYR A 206 -25.11 -7.18 -14.01
N ALA A 207 -25.56 -7.29 -15.26
CA ALA A 207 -25.06 -8.31 -16.20
C ALA A 207 -23.56 -8.14 -16.51
N ALA A 208 -23.05 -6.89 -16.48
CA ALA A 208 -21.63 -6.58 -16.62
C ALA A 208 -20.81 -6.87 -15.35
N GLY A 209 -21.44 -7.26 -14.23
CA GLY A 209 -20.78 -7.44 -12.94
C GLY A 209 -20.34 -6.11 -12.31
N ARG A 210 -21.12 -5.04 -12.49
CA ARG A 210 -20.93 -3.72 -11.86
C ARG A 210 -22.11 -3.42 -10.95
N MET A 211 -21.84 -2.73 -9.84
CA MET A 211 -22.90 -2.32 -8.94
C MET A 211 -23.84 -1.31 -9.62
N PRO A 212 -25.17 -1.51 -9.60
CA PRO A 212 -26.10 -0.54 -10.17
C PRO A 212 -26.06 0.82 -9.47
N ALA A 213 -26.09 1.93 -10.22
CA ALA A 213 -26.10 3.29 -9.66
C ALA A 213 -27.34 3.56 -8.79
N VAL A 214 -28.46 2.89 -9.08
CA VAL A 214 -29.69 2.95 -8.27
C VAL A 214 -29.44 2.51 -6.82
N ASN A 215 -28.45 1.64 -6.59
CA ASN A 215 -28.10 1.15 -5.27
C ASN A 215 -27.55 2.23 -4.33
N GLU A 216 -26.98 3.33 -4.83
CA GLU A 216 -26.48 4.42 -3.97
C GLU A 216 -27.61 5.11 -3.19
N ASN A 217 -28.83 5.04 -3.71
CA ASN A 217 -30.02 5.60 -3.09
C ASN A 217 -30.81 4.57 -2.25
N LEU A 218 -30.41 3.30 -2.25
CA LEU A 218 -31.09 2.21 -1.55
C LEU A 218 -30.29 1.80 -0.30
N THR A 219 -30.96 1.70 0.85
CA THR A 219 -30.33 1.25 2.09
C THR A 219 -30.60 -0.24 2.35
N LEU A 220 -30.05 -1.13 1.52
CA LEU A 220 -30.35 -2.58 1.59
C LEU A 220 -29.66 -3.28 2.77
N SER A 221 -28.32 -3.19 2.85
CA SER A 221 -27.51 -3.81 3.92
C SER A 221 -27.24 -2.89 5.12
N VAL A 222 -27.38 -1.57 4.97
CA VAL A 222 -27.05 -0.57 5.99
C VAL A 222 -28.34 -0.09 6.67
N PRO A 223 -28.40 0.01 8.01
CA PRO A 223 -29.47 0.73 8.68
C PRO A 223 -29.50 2.20 8.20
N HIS A 224 -30.69 2.73 7.91
CA HIS A 224 -30.83 4.08 7.35
C HIS A 224 -30.16 5.11 8.28
N PRO A 225 -29.36 6.08 7.78
CA PRO A 225 -28.59 6.98 8.64
C PRO A 225 -29.47 7.82 9.58
N GLU A 226 -30.72 8.09 9.19
CA GLU A 226 -31.70 8.82 10.00
C GLU A 226 -32.37 7.94 11.08
N SER A 227 -32.11 6.62 11.09
CA SER A 227 -32.76 5.68 12.02
C SER A 227 -32.40 5.93 13.48
N LEU A 228 -31.36 6.72 13.76
CA LEU A 228 -30.94 7.08 15.11
C LEU A 228 -31.04 8.59 15.38
N ASP A 229 -31.54 9.39 14.43
CA ASP A 229 -31.57 10.86 14.57
C ASP A 229 -32.55 11.36 15.63
N HIS A 230 -33.50 10.52 16.02
CA HIS A 230 -34.41 10.77 17.14
C HIS A 230 -33.76 10.62 18.53
N VAL A 231 -32.54 10.06 18.62
CA VAL A 231 -31.82 9.86 19.89
C VAL A 231 -30.60 10.78 19.96
N PRO A 232 -30.32 11.49 21.07
CA PRO A 232 -29.10 12.27 21.21
C PRO A 232 -27.84 11.38 21.14
N CYS A 233 -26.73 11.91 20.61
CA CYS A 233 -25.55 11.11 20.24
C CYS A 233 -25.00 10.23 21.39
N PHE A 234 -25.06 10.70 22.64
CA PHE A 234 -24.62 9.96 23.82
C PHE A 234 -25.52 8.77 24.18
N TYR A 235 -26.83 8.91 24.01
CA TYR A 235 -27.81 7.86 24.32
C TYR A 235 -27.87 6.77 23.24
N ARG A 236 -27.45 7.07 22.00
CA ARG A 236 -27.39 6.09 20.89
C ARG A 236 -26.53 4.88 21.24
N MET A 237 -25.39 5.10 21.90
CA MET A 237 -24.42 4.06 22.23
C MET A 237 -24.92 3.13 23.34
N ILE A 238 -25.67 3.66 24.32
CA ILE A 238 -26.13 2.90 25.49
C ILE A 238 -27.39 2.09 25.15
N PHE A 239 -28.37 2.71 24.48
CA PHE A 239 -29.65 2.05 24.21
C PHE A 239 -29.63 1.17 22.94
N HIS A 240 -28.83 1.53 21.93
CA HIS A 240 -28.73 0.77 20.68
C HIS A 240 -27.26 0.55 20.24
N PRO A 241 -26.46 -0.15 21.07
CA PRO A 241 -25.01 -0.31 20.83
C PRO A 241 -24.73 -0.94 19.46
N LEU A 242 -25.46 -1.99 19.10
CA LEU A 242 -25.24 -2.72 17.84
C LEU A 242 -25.49 -1.84 16.60
N VAL A 243 -26.56 -1.03 16.59
CA VAL A 243 -26.89 -0.16 15.45
C VAL A 243 -25.90 1.01 15.37
N PHE A 244 -25.48 1.54 16.52
CA PHE A 244 -24.47 2.59 16.58
C PHE A 244 -23.11 2.10 16.06
N PHE A 245 -22.60 0.97 16.53
CA PHE A 245 -21.32 0.43 16.10
C PHE A 245 -21.33 0.00 14.63
N THR A 246 -22.44 -0.53 14.12
CA THR A 246 -22.56 -0.85 12.69
C THR A 246 -22.52 0.42 11.83
N LEU A 247 -23.24 1.49 12.21
CA LEU A 247 -23.15 2.77 11.50
C LEU A 247 -21.75 3.39 11.58
N LEU A 248 -21.11 3.33 12.75
CA LEU A 248 -19.75 3.85 12.95
C LEU A 248 -18.74 3.10 12.09
N TYR A 249 -18.81 1.76 12.05
CA TYR A 249 -18.03 0.91 11.15
C TYR A 249 -18.19 1.31 9.68
N HIS A 250 -19.43 1.56 9.23
CA HIS A 250 -19.70 1.95 7.84
C HIS A 250 -19.17 3.34 7.52
N ARG A 251 -19.35 4.31 8.43
CA ARG A 251 -18.78 5.66 8.28
C ARG A 251 -17.25 5.62 8.24
N PHE A 252 -16.64 4.83 9.11
CA PHE A 252 -15.19 4.63 9.17
C PHE A 252 -14.66 4.04 7.86
N ILE A 253 -15.23 2.94 7.36
CA ILE A 253 -14.79 2.34 6.09
C ILE A 253 -14.98 3.30 4.92
N ASN A 254 -16.09 4.03 4.87
CA ASN A 254 -16.33 5.00 3.82
C ASN A 254 -15.31 6.14 3.85
N LEU A 255 -14.92 6.60 5.04
CA LEU A 255 -13.87 7.61 5.21
C LEU A 255 -12.52 7.08 4.72
N VAL A 256 -12.08 5.92 5.21
CA VAL A 256 -10.78 5.32 4.85
C VAL A 256 -10.69 5.04 3.35
N VAL A 257 -11.75 4.49 2.75
CA VAL A 257 -11.79 4.21 1.31
C VAL A 257 -11.77 5.49 0.48
N ALA A 258 -12.32 6.60 0.98
CA ALA A 258 -12.30 7.89 0.31
C ALA A 258 -10.93 8.60 0.39
N LEU A 259 -10.05 8.26 1.34
CA LEU A 259 -8.78 8.96 1.59
C LEU A 259 -7.93 9.17 0.33
N PRO A 260 -7.67 8.17 -0.54
CA PRO A 260 -6.90 8.42 -1.75
C PRO A 260 -7.63 9.41 -2.64
N ALA A 261 -8.93 9.24 -2.87
CA ALA A 261 -9.73 10.12 -3.72
C ALA A 261 -9.80 11.58 -3.21
N MET A 262 -9.70 11.79 -1.89
CA MET A 262 -9.63 13.11 -1.27
C MET A 262 -8.27 13.80 -1.51
N LEU A 263 -7.19 13.03 -1.70
CA LEU A 263 -5.87 13.56 -2.01
C LEU A 263 -5.78 13.91 -3.51
N PRO A 264 -5.61 15.19 -3.87
CA PRO A 264 -5.47 15.59 -5.27
C PRO A 264 -4.20 14.99 -5.88
N LEU A 265 -4.22 14.79 -7.20
CA LEU A 265 -3.12 14.14 -7.93
C LEU A 265 -1.78 14.85 -7.71
N SER A 266 -1.78 16.19 -7.59
CA SER A 266 -0.60 17.00 -7.31
C SER A 266 0.09 16.65 -6.00
N VAL A 267 -0.68 16.40 -4.93
CA VAL A 267 -0.15 16.02 -3.61
C VAL A 267 0.43 14.61 -3.63
N ARG A 268 -0.17 13.70 -4.40
CA ARG A 268 0.38 12.34 -4.57
C ARG A 268 1.72 12.37 -5.32
N CYS A 269 1.81 13.19 -6.37
CA CYS A 269 3.05 13.38 -7.12
C CYS A 269 4.12 14.09 -6.28
N SER A 270 3.76 15.11 -5.48
CA SER A 270 4.72 15.79 -4.62
C SER A 270 5.25 14.89 -3.50
N LEU A 271 4.43 14.00 -2.94
CA LEU A 271 4.89 12.98 -1.99
C LEU A 271 5.88 11.99 -2.63
N LEU A 272 5.65 11.58 -3.88
CA LEU A 272 6.59 10.72 -4.61
C LEU A 272 7.91 11.45 -4.90
N VAL A 273 7.84 12.74 -5.27
CA VAL A 273 9.03 13.58 -5.47
C VAL A 273 9.79 13.77 -4.15
N LEU A 274 9.10 14.03 -3.04
CA LEU A 274 9.70 14.14 -1.71
C LEU A 274 10.36 12.83 -1.27
N LEU A 275 9.72 11.68 -1.49
CA LEU A 275 10.31 10.37 -1.23
C LEU A 275 11.55 10.11 -2.10
N SER A 276 11.51 10.50 -3.38
CA SER A 276 12.66 10.39 -4.28
C SER A 276 13.79 11.35 -3.89
N TRP A 277 13.46 12.56 -3.44
CA TRP A 277 14.42 13.55 -2.96
C TRP A 277 15.09 13.07 -1.67
N TRP A 278 14.33 12.51 -0.72
CA TRP A 278 14.89 11.96 0.52
C TRP A 278 15.87 10.81 0.27
N SER A 279 15.71 10.06 -0.82
CA SER A 279 16.66 9.01 -1.22
C SER A 279 18.03 9.55 -1.67
N THR A 280 18.12 10.86 -1.93
CA THR A 280 19.33 11.57 -2.38
C THR A 280 20.01 12.40 -1.27
N VAL A 281 19.36 12.54 -0.11
CA VAL A 281 19.87 13.32 1.03
C VAL A 281 20.90 12.50 1.83
N GLU A 282 21.86 13.23 2.40
CA GLU A 282 23.15 12.81 2.93
C GLU A 282 23.14 11.74 4.05
N ASP A 283 24.34 11.28 4.34
CA ASP A 283 24.71 10.06 5.05
C ASP A 283 24.18 9.85 6.48
N SER A 284 23.57 10.88 7.11
CA SER A 284 23.09 10.86 8.49
C SER A 284 21.63 10.42 8.65
N GLU A 285 20.81 10.44 7.59
CA GLU A 285 19.37 10.10 7.67
C GLU A 285 19.00 8.76 7.01
N ARG A 286 19.99 7.92 6.64
CA ARG A 286 19.80 6.66 5.90
C ARG A 286 18.85 5.66 6.58
N HIS A 287 18.72 5.72 7.91
CA HIS A 287 17.85 4.84 8.69
C HIS A 287 16.35 5.20 8.59
N MET A 288 16.01 6.41 8.13
CA MET A 288 14.61 6.86 8.05
C MET A 288 13.87 6.33 6.81
N LEU A 289 14.58 6.03 5.72
CA LEU A 289 13.94 5.58 4.47
C LEU A 289 13.27 4.18 4.60
N PRO A 290 13.91 3.15 5.17
CA PRO A 290 13.25 1.88 5.46
C PRO A 290 12.05 2.07 6.42
N LEU A 291 12.18 2.94 7.42
CA LEU A 291 11.11 3.20 8.39
C LEU A 291 9.85 3.79 7.70
N ILE A 292 10.03 4.82 6.87
CA ILE A 292 8.92 5.44 6.12
C ILE A 292 8.30 4.44 5.15
N SER A 293 9.13 3.66 4.44
CA SER A 293 8.64 2.61 3.52
C SER A 293 7.83 1.54 4.25
N TYR A 294 8.26 1.13 5.44
CA TYR A 294 7.54 0.19 6.29
C TYR A 294 6.15 0.72 6.68
N TYR A 295 6.04 1.93 7.22
CA TYR A 295 4.74 2.51 7.60
C TYR A 295 3.84 2.79 6.40
N LEU A 296 4.41 3.21 5.27
CA LEU A 296 3.65 3.40 4.03
C LEU A 296 3.05 2.07 3.55
N SER A 297 3.84 0.99 3.55
CA SER A 297 3.37 -0.34 3.18
C SER A 297 2.25 -0.84 4.11
N LEU A 298 2.38 -0.61 5.42
CA LEU A 298 1.36 -0.96 6.40
C LEU A 298 0.06 -0.13 6.23
N GLY A 299 0.20 1.16 5.91
CA GLY A 299 -0.93 2.03 5.57
C GLY A 299 -1.68 1.58 4.31
N VAL A 300 -0.96 1.16 3.27
CA VAL A 300 -1.57 0.59 2.05
C VAL A 300 -2.26 -0.74 2.36
N MET A 301 -1.68 -1.60 3.20
CA MET A 301 -2.32 -2.84 3.64
C MET A 301 -3.65 -2.58 4.36
N LEU A 302 -3.69 -1.63 5.31
CA LEU A 302 -4.91 -1.24 6.03
C LEU A 302 -5.96 -0.60 5.12
N TRP A 303 -5.53 0.26 4.19
CA TRP A 303 -6.46 0.85 3.22
C TRP A 303 -7.07 -0.22 2.29
N ALA A 304 -6.23 -1.12 1.79
CA ALA A 304 -6.66 -2.18 0.88
C ALA A 304 -7.61 -3.16 1.59
N THR A 305 -7.39 -3.50 2.86
CA THR A 305 -8.36 -4.31 3.62
C THR A 305 -9.69 -3.61 3.81
N CYS A 306 -9.71 -2.33 4.20
CA CYS A 306 -10.97 -1.58 4.30
C CYS A 306 -11.72 -1.54 2.95
N ARG A 307 -10.98 -1.42 1.83
CA ARG A 307 -11.57 -1.50 0.50
C ARG A 307 -12.14 -2.89 0.19
N MET A 308 -11.46 -3.97 0.56
CA MET A 308 -11.96 -5.34 0.41
C MET A 308 -13.22 -5.58 1.23
N LEU A 309 -13.26 -5.11 2.49
CA LEU A 309 -14.44 -5.21 3.35
C LEU A 309 -15.64 -4.49 2.73
N LYS A 310 -15.43 -3.28 2.19
CA LYS A 310 -16.47 -2.54 1.45
C LYS A 310 -16.94 -3.29 0.20
N THR A 311 -16.02 -3.81 -0.60
CA THR A 311 -16.37 -4.61 -1.80
C THR A 311 -17.13 -5.87 -1.42
N LYS A 312 -16.77 -6.53 -0.31
CA LYS A 312 -17.48 -7.72 0.17
C LYS A 312 -18.90 -7.38 0.62
N GLN A 313 -19.10 -6.23 1.24
CA GLN A 313 -20.44 -5.74 1.54
C GLN A 313 -21.24 -5.46 0.26
N GLN A 314 -20.65 -4.77 -0.71
CA GLN A 314 -21.29 -4.50 -2.01
C GLN A 314 -21.65 -5.81 -2.73
N PHE A 315 -20.88 -6.88 -2.53
CA PHE A 315 -21.22 -8.21 -3.04
C PHE A 315 -22.49 -8.79 -2.41
N VAL A 316 -22.75 -8.54 -1.12
CA VAL A 316 -24.01 -8.94 -0.47
C VAL A 316 -25.19 -8.20 -1.10
N ASP A 317 -25.08 -6.89 -1.28
CA ASP A 317 -26.10 -6.10 -1.98
C ASP A 317 -26.29 -6.58 -3.42
N PHE A 318 -25.20 -6.87 -4.13
CA PHE A 318 -25.23 -7.42 -5.49
C PHE A 318 -25.99 -8.76 -5.55
N ARG A 319 -25.89 -9.58 -4.50
CA ARG A 319 -26.64 -10.84 -4.42
C ARG A 319 -28.13 -10.63 -4.13
N ILE A 320 -28.51 -9.56 -3.43
CA ILE A 320 -29.91 -9.17 -3.29
C ILE A 320 -30.48 -8.80 -4.66
N TRP A 321 -29.72 -8.08 -5.49
CA TRP A 321 -30.07 -7.80 -6.88
C TRP A 321 -30.17 -9.07 -7.75
N SER A 322 -29.23 -10.00 -7.59
CA SER A 322 -29.29 -11.32 -8.23
C SER A 322 -30.58 -12.06 -7.88
N GLY A 323 -30.93 -12.10 -6.59
CA GLY A 323 -32.18 -12.70 -6.11
C GLY A 323 -33.44 -12.00 -6.64
N LEU A 324 -33.41 -10.68 -6.85
CA LEU A 324 -34.50 -9.91 -7.45
C LEU A 324 -34.67 -10.23 -8.94
N PHE A 325 -33.59 -10.24 -9.72
CA PHE A 325 -33.69 -10.53 -11.15
C PHE A 325 -34.10 -11.99 -11.41
N LEU A 326 -33.66 -12.93 -10.57
CA LEU A 326 -34.10 -14.33 -10.65
C LEU A 326 -35.59 -14.51 -10.35
N SER A 327 -36.23 -13.63 -9.56
CA SER A 327 -37.68 -13.75 -9.29
C SER A 327 -38.54 -13.17 -10.40
N TYR A 328 -37.98 -12.34 -11.28
CA TYR A 328 -38.70 -11.60 -12.33
C TYR A 328 -38.24 -11.95 -13.74
N GLY A 329 -37.35 -12.92 -13.91
CA GLY A 329 -36.86 -13.27 -15.23
C GLY A 329 -36.87 -14.75 -15.52
N ASP A 330 -36.82 -15.05 -16.81
CA ASP A 330 -36.86 -16.40 -17.34
C ASP A 330 -35.61 -17.21 -16.94
N HIS A 331 -35.63 -18.52 -17.20
CA HIS A 331 -34.50 -19.44 -16.97
C HIS A 331 -33.16 -19.03 -17.62
N ASN A 332 -33.17 -18.02 -18.50
CA ASN A 332 -31.99 -17.50 -19.20
C ASN A 332 -31.16 -16.50 -18.37
N ILE A 333 -31.57 -16.16 -17.13
CA ILE A 333 -30.78 -15.27 -16.26
C ILE A 333 -29.65 -16.04 -15.57
N GLU A 334 -28.43 -15.88 -16.10
CA GLU A 334 -27.21 -16.43 -15.56
C GLU A 334 -26.66 -15.59 -14.38
N ALA A 335 -27.24 -15.78 -13.20
CA ALA A 335 -26.83 -15.11 -11.97
C ALA A 335 -25.37 -15.42 -11.57
N GLU A 336 -24.94 -16.68 -11.65
CA GLU A 336 -23.60 -17.12 -11.25
C GLU A 336 -22.50 -16.44 -12.07
N ILE A 337 -22.71 -16.29 -13.38
CA ILE A 337 -21.77 -15.63 -14.29
C ILE A 337 -21.66 -14.13 -13.96
N SER A 338 -22.77 -13.49 -13.62
CA SER A 338 -22.79 -12.07 -13.24
C SER A 338 -22.07 -11.83 -11.90
N GLU A 339 -22.29 -12.71 -10.92
CA GLU A 339 -21.58 -12.72 -9.63
C GLU A 339 -20.07 -12.93 -9.81
N GLN A 340 -19.66 -13.85 -10.68
CA GLN A 340 -18.26 -14.10 -10.98
C GLN A 340 -17.58 -12.89 -11.65
N ARG A 341 -18.24 -12.25 -12.62
CA ARG A 341 -17.75 -11.02 -13.25
C ARG A 341 -17.55 -9.91 -12.22
N PHE A 342 -18.48 -9.77 -11.26
CA PHE A 342 -18.35 -8.79 -10.19
C PHE A 342 -17.11 -9.01 -9.33
N LEU A 343 -16.83 -10.26 -8.93
CA LEU A 343 -15.63 -10.59 -8.15
C LEU A 343 -14.37 -10.28 -8.94
N ARG A 344 -14.30 -10.71 -10.21
CA ARG A 344 -13.13 -10.48 -11.08
C ARG A 344 -12.85 -8.99 -11.31
N ASN A 345 -13.89 -8.19 -11.53
CA ASN A 345 -13.75 -6.75 -11.75
C ASN A 345 -13.17 -6.02 -10.51
N ASN A 346 -13.39 -6.55 -9.31
CA ASN A 346 -12.97 -5.94 -8.05
C ASN A 346 -11.71 -6.56 -7.43
N MET A 347 -10.85 -7.22 -8.22
CA MET A 347 -9.63 -7.85 -7.72
C MET A 347 -8.46 -6.89 -7.42
N LYS A 348 -8.50 -5.66 -7.95
CA LYS A 348 -7.40 -4.68 -7.82
C LYS A 348 -6.92 -4.43 -6.37
N PRO A 349 -7.79 -4.30 -5.35
CA PRO A 349 -7.36 -4.09 -3.97
C PRO A 349 -6.52 -5.26 -3.41
N TYR A 350 -6.80 -6.49 -3.84
CA TYR A 350 -6.02 -7.67 -3.44
C TYR A 350 -4.59 -7.60 -3.98
N LEU A 351 -4.43 -7.17 -5.23
CA LEU A 351 -3.10 -6.96 -5.81
C LEU A 351 -2.29 -5.92 -5.03
N TYR A 352 -2.89 -4.76 -4.73
CA TYR A 352 -2.22 -3.71 -3.96
C TYR A 352 -1.82 -4.18 -2.56
N TYR A 353 -2.68 -4.97 -1.91
CA TYR A 353 -2.40 -5.56 -0.61
C TYR A 353 -1.21 -6.52 -0.64
N PHE A 354 -1.17 -7.48 -1.56
CA PHE A 354 -0.07 -8.45 -1.62
C PHE A 354 1.26 -7.80 -2.02
N CYS A 355 1.26 -6.81 -2.93
CA CYS A 355 2.46 -6.03 -3.22
C CYS A 355 2.96 -5.28 -1.98
N ALA A 356 2.06 -4.62 -1.24
CA ALA A 356 2.42 -3.91 -0.02
C ALA A 356 2.91 -4.86 1.08
N PHE A 357 2.31 -6.04 1.21
CA PHE A 357 2.74 -7.07 2.16
C PHE A 357 4.15 -7.60 1.85
N ILE A 358 4.47 -7.87 0.58
CA ILE A 358 5.82 -8.28 0.18
C ILE A 358 6.83 -7.18 0.49
N CYS A 359 6.53 -5.92 0.15
CA CYS A 359 7.37 -4.78 0.50
C CYS A 359 7.57 -4.68 2.02
N ASN A 360 6.50 -4.86 2.81
CA ASN A 360 6.55 -4.80 4.27
C ASN A 360 7.53 -5.85 4.84
N LEU A 361 7.46 -7.10 4.35
CA LEU A 361 8.36 -8.17 4.78
C LEU A 361 9.82 -7.94 4.36
N ILE A 362 10.08 -7.38 3.17
CA ILE A 362 11.45 -7.08 2.71
C ILE A 362 12.07 -5.98 3.57
N VAL A 363 11.28 -4.98 3.95
CA VAL A 363 11.75 -3.80 4.68
C VAL A 363 11.86 -4.04 6.19
N TYR A 364 11.03 -4.92 6.75
CA TYR A 364 11.04 -5.25 8.19
C TYR A 364 12.45 -5.49 8.80
N PRO A 365 13.32 -6.38 8.24
CA PRO A 365 14.65 -6.63 8.81
C PRO A 365 15.64 -5.46 8.67
N LEU A 366 15.29 -4.41 7.92
CA LEU A 366 16.13 -3.23 7.71
C LEU A 366 15.83 -2.11 8.72
N VAL A 367 14.70 -2.21 9.43
CA VAL A 367 14.29 -1.22 10.43
C VAL A 367 14.83 -1.64 11.80
N THR A 368 15.39 -0.68 12.53
CA THR A 368 15.89 -0.93 13.89
C THR A 368 14.72 -1.05 14.88
N ASP A 369 14.80 -2.04 15.78
CA ASP A 369 13.72 -2.40 16.72
C ASP A 369 13.23 -1.22 17.58
N ALA A 370 14.09 -0.23 17.85
CA ALA A 370 13.76 0.96 18.63
C ALA A 370 12.64 1.83 18.04
N TRP A 371 12.43 1.79 16.72
CA TRP A 371 11.46 2.66 16.02
C TRP A 371 10.11 1.98 15.74
N LEU A 372 9.96 0.71 16.12
CA LEU A 372 8.78 -0.10 15.86
C LEU A 372 7.97 -0.29 17.16
N PRO A 373 6.74 0.25 17.26
CA PRO A 373 5.86 -0.01 18.38
C PRO A 373 5.25 -1.41 18.24
N HIS A 374 6.03 -2.45 18.54
CA HIS A 374 5.67 -3.85 18.34
C HIS A 374 4.32 -4.23 18.96
N SER A 375 4.04 -3.76 20.18
CA SER A 375 2.81 -4.08 20.89
C SER A 375 1.54 -3.43 20.32
N GLU A 376 1.65 -2.29 19.63
CA GLU A 376 0.50 -1.67 18.96
C GLU A 376 0.22 -2.39 17.63
N LEU A 377 1.29 -2.70 16.91
CA LEU A 377 1.23 -3.37 15.62
C LEU A 377 0.66 -4.79 15.75
N THR A 378 0.97 -5.52 16.83
CA THR A 378 0.38 -6.84 17.11
C THR A 378 -1.12 -6.76 17.30
N ILE A 379 -1.62 -5.75 18.00
CA ILE A 379 -3.06 -5.61 18.26
C ILE A 379 -3.80 -5.15 17.02
N ILE A 380 -3.24 -4.22 16.25
CA ILE A 380 -3.83 -3.80 14.97
C ILE A 380 -3.87 -4.97 13.99
N SER A 381 -2.79 -5.74 13.87
CA SER A 381 -2.74 -6.90 12.98
C SER A 381 -3.64 -8.04 13.47
N GLY A 382 -3.66 -8.35 14.77
CA GLY A 382 -4.56 -9.33 15.36
C GLY A 382 -6.04 -8.94 15.26
N ALA A 383 -6.39 -7.67 15.50
CA ALA A 383 -7.75 -7.19 15.24
C ALA A 383 -8.12 -7.35 13.76
N SER A 384 -7.19 -7.03 12.86
CA SER A 384 -7.38 -7.20 11.41
C SER A 384 -7.55 -8.66 11.01
N THR A 385 -6.84 -9.61 11.62
CA THR A 385 -7.05 -11.05 11.36
C THR A 385 -8.45 -11.50 11.72
N PHE A 386 -8.93 -11.13 12.92
CA PHE A 386 -10.26 -11.56 13.36
C PHE A 386 -11.38 -10.89 12.60
N ILE A 387 -11.25 -9.60 12.27
CA ILE A 387 -12.23 -8.88 11.44
C ILE A 387 -12.32 -9.50 10.04
N THR A 388 -11.17 -9.73 9.40
CA THR A 388 -11.14 -10.30 8.04
C THR A 388 -11.64 -11.75 8.03
N LEU A 389 -11.26 -12.57 9.02
CA LEU A 389 -11.79 -13.92 9.19
C LEU A 389 -13.31 -13.92 9.37
N GLY A 390 -13.83 -13.11 10.29
CA GLY A 390 -15.26 -13.02 10.58
C GLY A 390 -16.09 -12.55 9.38
N VAL A 391 -15.68 -11.46 8.73
CA VAL A 391 -16.41 -10.89 7.58
C VAL A 391 -16.37 -11.80 6.37
N PHE A 392 -15.23 -12.45 6.07
CA PHE A 392 -15.14 -13.34 4.92
C PHE A 392 -15.88 -14.66 5.14
N MET A 393 -15.95 -15.17 6.38
CA MET A 393 -16.72 -16.36 6.72
C MET A 393 -18.24 -16.12 6.68
N TYR A 394 -18.73 -15.07 7.35
CA TYR A 394 -20.16 -14.84 7.56
C TYR A 394 -20.89 -14.30 6.32
N ALA A 395 -20.13 -13.80 5.34
CA ALA A 395 -20.68 -13.31 4.07
C ALA A 395 -20.87 -14.41 3.01
N SER A 396 -20.52 -15.67 3.33
CA SER A 396 -20.96 -16.82 2.53
C SER A 396 -22.43 -17.14 2.84
N SER A 397 -23.16 -17.71 1.89
CA SER A 397 -24.61 -17.96 1.98
C SER A 397 -25.10 -18.76 3.17
N GLN A 398 -24.19 -19.41 3.88
CA GLN A 398 -24.49 -20.48 4.82
C GLN A 398 -24.46 -19.96 6.25
N LEU A 399 -25.44 -20.42 7.03
CA LEU A 399 -25.62 -20.02 8.41
C LEU A 399 -24.51 -20.59 9.31
N LEU A 400 -23.82 -21.64 8.85
CA LEU A 400 -22.73 -22.29 9.55
C LEU A 400 -21.39 -21.73 9.05
N PRO A 401 -20.43 -21.48 9.95
CA PRO A 401 -19.09 -21.11 9.54
C PRO A 401 -18.49 -22.21 8.67
N ASP A 402 -17.82 -21.82 7.57
CA ASP A 402 -17.13 -22.77 6.71
C ASP A 402 -16.02 -23.47 7.54
N TRP A 403 -16.29 -24.69 8.00
CA TRP A 403 -15.38 -25.48 8.84
C TRP A 403 -14.00 -25.64 8.20
N LEU A 404 -13.93 -25.75 6.87
CA LEU A 404 -12.68 -25.85 6.14
C LEU A 404 -11.79 -24.59 6.29
N VAL A 405 -12.40 -23.41 6.35
CA VAL A 405 -11.69 -22.13 6.56
C VAL A 405 -11.17 -22.06 8.00
N ILE A 406 -11.98 -22.45 8.98
CA ILE A 406 -11.58 -22.51 10.39
C ILE A 406 -10.44 -23.51 10.57
N VAL A 407 -10.56 -24.72 10.04
CA VAL A 407 -9.52 -25.76 10.13
C VAL A 407 -8.23 -25.27 9.46
N SER A 408 -8.31 -24.64 8.29
CA SER A 408 -7.14 -24.05 7.64
C SER A 408 -6.49 -22.93 8.47
N PHE A 409 -7.29 -22.07 9.10
CA PHE A 409 -6.78 -21.03 10.01
C PHE A 409 -6.10 -21.65 11.25
N ALA A 410 -6.77 -22.62 11.90
CA ALA A 410 -6.25 -23.30 13.09
C ALA A 410 -4.94 -24.06 12.80
N VAL A 411 -4.86 -24.76 11.66
CA VAL A 411 -3.63 -25.43 11.22
C VAL A 411 -2.50 -24.42 11.00
N ASN A 412 -2.78 -23.25 10.42
CA ASN A 412 -1.77 -22.19 10.25
C ASN A 412 -1.28 -21.61 11.58
N VAL A 413 -2.19 -21.37 12.54
CA VAL A 413 -1.84 -20.92 13.90
C VAL A 413 -0.94 -21.95 14.57
N LEU A 414 -1.33 -23.23 14.53
CA LEU A 414 -0.57 -24.33 15.14
C LEU A 414 0.80 -24.52 14.47
N ALA A 415 0.88 -24.45 13.13
CA ALA A 415 2.14 -24.61 12.41
C ALA A 415 3.15 -23.48 12.70
N LYS A 416 2.66 -22.24 12.89
CA LYS A 416 3.50 -21.05 13.05
C LYS A 416 3.71 -20.63 14.49
N TYR A 417 3.07 -21.29 15.46
CA TYR A 417 3.25 -20.99 16.87
C TYR A 417 4.71 -21.20 17.32
N PRO A 418 5.33 -20.25 18.04
CA PRO A 418 6.69 -20.38 18.53
C PRO A 418 6.73 -21.22 19.82
N TYR A 419 6.59 -22.54 19.68
CA TYR A 419 6.62 -23.49 20.82
C TYR A 419 7.87 -23.41 21.69
N GLU A 420 8.99 -22.96 21.12
CA GLU A 420 10.30 -22.89 21.78
C GLU A 420 10.45 -21.68 22.73
N LEU A 421 9.63 -20.64 22.55
CA LEU A 421 9.73 -19.37 23.30
C LEU A 421 8.72 -19.28 24.45
N ASP A 422 7.79 -20.23 24.56
CA ASP A 422 6.69 -20.16 25.53
C ASP A 422 7.02 -20.98 26.79
N GLU A 423 7.33 -20.28 27.88
CA GLU A 423 7.60 -20.90 29.18
C GLU A 423 6.40 -21.74 29.67
N VAL A 424 5.15 -21.36 29.37
CA VAL A 424 3.96 -22.09 29.84
C VAL A 424 3.79 -23.42 29.10
N VAL A 425 4.01 -23.44 27.78
CA VAL A 425 3.93 -24.68 26.98
C VAL A 425 5.11 -25.59 27.28
N SER A 426 6.33 -25.05 27.40
CA SER A 426 7.52 -25.84 27.77
C SER A 426 7.48 -26.40 29.20
N THR A 427 6.79 -25.74 30.13
CA THR A 427 6.67 -26.19 31.53
C THR A 427 5.41 -27.03 31.81
N HIS A 428 4.23 -26.62 31.32
CA HIS A 428 2.93 -27.24 31.69
C HIS A 428 2.42 -28.26 30.66
N TRP A 429 2.80 -28.16 29.37
CA TRP A 429 2.38 -29.11 28.32
C TRP A 429 3.40 -30.23 28.08
N ARG A 430 4.33 -30.42 29.02
CA ARG A 430 5.34 -31.49 29.02
C ARG A 430 4.78 -32.92 28.91
N PHE A 431 3.49 -33.13 29.21
CA PHE A 431 2.81 -34.42 29.07
C PHE A 431 2.39 -34.75 27.62
N LEU A 432 2.37 -33.75 26.73
CA LEU A 432 2.14 -33.87 25.29
C LEU A 432 3.46 -33.83 24.51
N ASP A 433 4.60 -33.79 25.22
CA ASP A 433 5.92 -34.06 24.66
C ASP A 433 6.03 -35.56 24.40
N LEU A 434 5.36 -36.00 23.33
CA LEU A 434 5.59 -37.29 22.70
C LEU A 434 7.07 -37.31 22.29
N ARG A 435 7.94 -37.81 23.18
CA ARG A 435 9.29 -38.30 22.89
C ARG A 435 9.20 -39.52 21.97
N VAL A 436 8.55 -39.37 20.83
CA VAL A 436 8.78 -40.22 19.68
C VAL A 436 10.04 -39.63 19.04
N PRO A 437 11.11 -40.41 18.83
CA PRO A 437 12.29 -39.90 18.17
C PRO A 437 11.85 -39.28 16.85
N THR A 438 12.24 -38.03 16.62
CA THR A 438 12.12 -37.36 15.32
C THR A 438 12.47 -38.37 14.24
N PHE A 439 11.51 -38.65 13.35
CA PHE A 439 11.67 -39.61 12.27
C PHE A 439 13.03 -39.44 11.58
N SER A 440 13.70 -40.57 11.29
CA SER A 440 15.08 -40.70 10.78
C SER A 440 15.53 -39.52 9.90
N SER A 441 16.55 -38.78 10.33
CA SER A 441 17.23 -37.80 9.48
C SER A 441 17.99 -38.54 8.37
N PHE A 442 17.53 -38.41 7.14
CA PHE A 442 18.25 -38.93 5.97
C PHE A 442 19.14 -37.80 5.44
N VAL A 443 20.45 -37.98 5.57
CA VAL A 443 21.45 -37.05 5.02
C VAL A 443 21.75 -37.48 3.58
N ILE A 444 21.32 -36.68 2.62
CA ILE A 444 21.68 -36.85 1.20
C ILE A 444 22.76 -35.81 0.90
N GLY A 445 24.03 -36.20 1.09
CA GLY A 445 25.21 -35.36 0.79
C GLY A 445 25.50 -34.24 1.79
N ASN A 446 26.53 -33.44 1.50
CA ASN A 446 27.12 -32.42 2.39
C ASN A 446 26.28 -31.13 2.55
N GLY A 447 24.94 -31.19 2.61
CA GLY A 447 24.18 -29.94 2.77
C GLY A 447 22.66 -30.01 2.94
N ILE A 448 22.02 -31.19 2.91
CA ILE A 448 20.57 -31.28 3.08
C ILE A 448 20.25 -32.36 4.12
N GLU A 449 19.78 -31.93 5.28
CA GLU A 449 19.24 -32.77 6.35
C GLU A 449 17.70 -32.75 6.28
N PHE A 450 17.07 -33.92 6.07
CA PHE A 450 15.61 -34.04 6.13
C PHE A 450 15.16 -34.44 7.53
N CYS A 451 14.66 -33.49 8.33
CA CYS A 451 14.05 -33.75 9.65
C CYS A 451 12.52 -33.66 9.56
N LEU A 452 11.82 -34.80 9.57
CA LEU A 452 10.35 -34.83 9.53
C LEU A 452 9.75 -34.59 10.93
N ASN A 453 9.61 -33.31 11.29
CA ASN A 453 8.99 -32.84 12.53
C ASN A 453 7.45 -32.78 12.38
N CYS A 454 6.65 -33.02 13.43
CA CYS A 454 5.19 -32.78 13.43
C CYS A 454 4.83 -31.40 12.87
N ARG A 455 5.66 -30.39 13.18
CA ARG A 455 5.59 -29.05 12.57
C ARG A 455 5.64 -29.10 11.03
N THR A 456 6.55 -29.85 10.43
CA THR A 456 6.64 -29.99 8.96
C THR A 456 5.40 -30.65 8.35
N ALA A 457 4.77 -31.61 9.04
CA ALA A 457 3.52 -32.22 8.58
C ALA A 457 2.37 -31.18 8.53
N LEU A 458 2.28 -30.30 9.53
CA LEU A 458 1.33 -29.18 9.50
C LEU A 458 1.62 -28.22 8.35
N TYR A 459 2.89 -27.90 8.06
CA TYR A 459 3.27 -27.07 6.91
C TYR A 459 2.93 -27.71 5.56
N LEU A 460 3.06 -29.04 5.42
CA LEU A 460 2.65 -29.79 4.23
C LEU A 460 1.12 -29.86 4.07
N LEU A 461 0.36 -29.82 5.17
CA LEU A 461 -1.10 -29.80 5.16
C LEU A 461 -1.66 -28.45 4.67
N ILE A 462 -0.98 -27.33 4.94
CA ILE A 462 -1.41 -25.98 4.51
C ILE A 462 -1.71 -25.91 3.01
N PRO A 463 -0.79 -26.23 2.07
CA PRO A 463 -1.06 -26.14 0.64
C PRO A 463 -2.19 -27.08 0.19
N ILE A 464 -2.34 -28.26 0.82
CA ILE A 464 -3.44 -29.18 0.54
C ILE A 464 -4.78 -28.52 0.90
N LEU A 465 -4.89 -27.93 2.08
CA LEU A 465 -6.11 -27.22 2.51
C LEU A 465 -6.42 -26.02 1.61
N LEU A 466 -5.40 -25.28 1.17
CA LEU A 466 -5.57 -24.16 0.23
C LEU A 466 -6.07 -24.64 -1.15
N VAL A 467 -5.55 -25.76 -1.67
CA VAL A 467 -6.03 -26.36 -2.93
C VAL A 467 -7.46 -26.87 -2.80
N LEU A 468 -7.83 -27.46 -1.66
CA LEU A 468 -9.22 -27.87 -1.38
C LEU A 468 -10.17 -26.66 -1.35
N LEU A 469 -9.75 -25.53 -0.76
CA LEU A 469 -10.48 -24.27 -0.83
C LEU A 469 -10.64 -23.79 -2.28
N ALA A 470 -9.57 -23.88 -3.09
CA ALA A 470 -9.55 -23.42 -4.47
C ALA A 470 -10.48 -24.26 -5.36
N LYS A 471 -10.37 -25.60 -5.27
CA LYS A 471 -11.10 -26.56 -6.10
C LYS A 471 -12.62 -26.55 -5.82
N ARG A 472 -13.04 -26.02 -4.67
CA ARG A 472 -14.46 -25.90 -4.32
C ARG A 472 -15.23 -25.20 -5.44
N SER A 473 -16.41 -25.75 -5.77
CA SER A 473 -17.28 -25.27 -6.85
C SER A 473 -16.56 -25.08 -8.19
N GLY A 474 -15.70 -26.02 -8.60
CA GLY A 474 -15.05 -25.99 -9.92
C GLY A 474 -14.08 -24.83 -10.12
N TRP A 475 -13.14 -24.63 -9.19
CA TRP A 475 -12.14 -23.53 -9.18
C TRP A 475 -12.68 -22.12 -8.91
N HIS A 476 -14.00 -21.93 -8.89
CA HIS A 476 -14.61 -20.65 -8.48
C HIS A 476 -14.31 -20.30 -7.01
N GLY A 477 -14.02 -21.31 -6.17
CA GLY A 477 -13.55 -21.17 -4.80
C GLY A 477 -12.31 -20.28 -4.63
N ALA A 478 -11.51 -20.14 -5.69
CA ALA A 478 -10.31 -19.30 -5.69
C ALA A 478 -10.60 -17.83 -5.35
N TYR A 479 -11.58 -17.22 -6.03
CA TYR A 479 -11.90 -15.80 -5.85
C TYR A 479 -12.82 -15.54 -4.65
N THR A 480 -13.66 -16.52 -4.31
CA THR A 480 -14.67 -16.39 -3.25
C THR A 480 -14.11 -16.66 -1.86
N TYR A 481 -13.19 -17.63 -1.74
CA TYR A 481 -12.69 -18.12 -0.44
C TYR A 481 -11.17 -18.07 -0.31
N LEU A 482 -10.42 -18.58 -1.30
CA LEU A 482 -8.96 -18.70 -1.18
C LEU A 482 -8.26 -17.35 -1.03
N ILE A 483 -8.47 -16.43 -1.98
CA ILE A 483 -7.76 -15.14 -1.98
C ILE A 483 -8.11 -14.32 -0.71
N PRO A 484 -9.38 -14.18 -0.31
CA PRO A 484 -9.72 -13.54 0.96
C PRO A 484 -9.09 -14.24 2.18
N HIS A 485 -9.02 -15.57 2.18
CA HIS A 485 -8.35 -16.32 3.25
C HIS A 485 -6.84 -16.08 3.28
N CYS A 486 -6.17 -15.97 2.13
CA CYS A 486 -4.76 -15.59 2.09
C CYS A 486 -4.50 -14.21 2.74
N VAL A 487 -5.45 -13.27 2.63
CA VAL A 487 -5.38 -11.97 3.32
C VAL A 487 -5.50 -12.11 4.84
N THR A 488 -6.32 -13.04 5.34
CA THR A 488 -6.40 -13.30 6.79
C THR A 488 -5.08 -13.90 7.30
N LEU A 489 -4.51 -14.84 6.54
CA LEU A 489 -3.24 -15.51 6.88
C LEU A 489 -2.03 -14.56 6.82
N SER A 490 -2.01 -13.57 5.93
CA SER A 490 -0.94 -12.56 5.88
C SER A 490 -1.01 -11.60 7.06
N TRP A 491 -2.20 -11.19 7.50
CA TRP A 491 -2.32 -10.43 8.75
C TRP A 491 -1.89 -11.25 9.96
N LEU A 492 -2.17 -12.57 9.96
CA LEU A 492 -1.71 -13.48 11.01
C LEU A 492 -0.18 -13.55 11.01
N GLN A 493 0.45 -13.58 9.84
CA GLN A 493 1.91 -13.53 9.72
C GLN A 493 2.49 -12.24 10.35
N VAL A 494 1.92 -11.08 10.02
CA VAL A 494 2.37 -9.79 10.60
C VAL A 494 2.16 -9.79 12.11
N CYS A 495 1.04 -10.33 12.60
CA CYS A 495 0.77 -10.46 14.02
C CYS A 495 1.82 -11.34 14.73
N ILE A 496 2.17 -12.50 14.14
CA ILE A 496 3.17 -13.40 14.73
C ILE A 496 4.54 -12.73 14.77
N VAL A 497 4.99 -12.12 13.67
CA VAL A 497 6.30 -11.45 13.59
C VAL A 497 6.40 -10.31 14.61
N THR A 498 5.37 -9.47 14.68
CA THR A 498 5.36 -8.34 15.63
C THR A 498 5.18 -8.79 17.09
N SER A 499 4.65 -10.00 17.34
CA SER A 499 4.42 -10.50 18.70
C SER A 499 5.68 -10.98 19.40
N GLN A 500 6.68 -11.41 18.65
CA GLN A 500 7.95 -11.91 19.20
C GLN A 500 8.70 -10.86 20.02
N SER A 501 8.58 -9.59 19.64
CA SER A 501 9.23 -8.46 20.31
C SER A 501 8.24 -7.57 21.09
N ALA A 502 6.98 -8.01 21.25
CA ALA A 502 5.97 -7.25 21.98
C ALA A 502 6.05 -7.52 23.49
N THR A 503 5.98 -6.47 24.31
CA THR A 503 5.89 -6.59 25.77
C THR A 503 4.44 -6.77 26.21
N VAL A 504 4.21 -7.57 27.25
CA VAL A 504 2.87 -7.79 27.82
C VAL A 504 2.24 -6.48 28.31
N PHE A 505 3.03 -5.60 28.93
CA PHE A 505 2.59 -4.26 29.34
C PHE A 505 2.19 -3.40 28.14
N GLY A 506 3.01 -3.39 27.09
CA GLY A 506 2.70 -2.68 25.86
C GLY A 506 1.42 -3.20 25.21
N ALA A 507 1.20 -4.52 25.22
CA ALA A 507 0.00 -5.14 24.67
C ALA A 507 -1.24 -4.79 25.50
N MET A 508 -1.17 -4.81 26.83
CA MET A 508 -2.27 -4.36 27.69
C MET A 508 -2.64 -2.90 27.43
N ARG A 509 -1.63 -2.01 27.32
CA ARG A 509 -1.84 -0.59 26.99
C ARG A 509 -2.50 -0.41 25.63
N ALA A 510 -2.01 -1.10 24.61
CA ALA A 510 -2.54 -1.08 23.26
C ALA A 510 -3.99 -1.62 23.19
N ALA A 511 -4.29 -2.68 23.94
CA ALA A 511 -5.62 -3.29 24.01
C ALA A 511 -6.62 -2.35 24.68
N LEU A 512 -6.22 -1.73 25.80
CA LEU A 512 -7.03 -0.72 26.49
C LEU A 512 -7.19 0.55 25.65
N GLY A 513 -6.17 0.94 24.88
CA GLY A 513 -6.25 2.04 23.93
C GLY A 513 -7.27 1.78 22.82
N LEU A 514 -7.22 0.59 22.20
CA LEU A 514 -8.17 0.18 21.17
C LEU A 514 -9.60 0.10 21.74
N ALA A 515 -9.78 -0.56 22.89
CA ALA A 515 -11.06 -0.65 23.56
C ALA A 515 -11.59 0.74 23.96
N GLY A 516 -10.69 1.62 24.41
CA GLY A 516 -11.01 2.99 24.78
C GLY A 516 -11.43 3.84 23.59
N ILE A 517 -10.76 3.72 22.44
CA ILE A 517 -11.17 4.38 21.19
C ILE A 517 -12.56 3.91 20.76
N VAL A 518 -12.83 2.60 20.81
CA VAL A 518 -14.12 2.04 20.38
C VAL A 518 -15.25 2.43 21.34
N LEU A 519 -15.04 2.32 22.67
CA LEU A 519 -16.07 2.57 23.68
C LEU A 519 -16.24 4.07 24.01
N PHE A 520 -15.19 4.87 23.88
CA PHE A 520 -15.20 6.28 24.27
C PHE A 520 -15.04 7.26 23.11
N LEU A 521 -15.03 6.85 21.83
CA LEU A 521 -14.97 7.79 20.67
C LEU A 521 -15.91 9.00 20.80
N PRO A 522 -17.15 8.88 21.33
CA PRO A 522 -18.04 10.02 21.56
C PRO A 522 -17.69 10.85 22.81
N LEU A 523 -17.14 10.22 23.85
CA LEU A 523 -16.69 10.86 25.10
C LEU A 523 -15.31 11.53 24.94
N PHE A 524 -14.50 11.06 24.00
CA PHE A 524 -13.21 11.61 23.63
C PHE A 524 -13.34 13.06 23.16
N GLY A 525 -14.48 13.46 22.57
CA GLY A 525 -14.76 14.85 22.25
C GLY A 525 -14.85 15.76 23.49
N VAL A 526 -15.37 15.25 24.61
CA VAL A 526 -15.43 15.98 25.89
C VAL A 526 -14.07 15.97 26.57
N VAL A 527 -13.40 14.81 26.60
CA VAL A 527 -12.05 14.68 27.18
C VAL A 527 -11.03 15.54 26.42
N ALA A 528 -11.05 15.53 25.08
CA ALA A 528 -10.17 16.35 24.25
C ALA A 528 -10.41 17.86 24.37
N LEU A 529 -11.62 18.29 24.78
CA LEU A 529 -11.91 19.69 25.10
C LEU A 529 -11.39 20.09 26.50
N LEU A 530 -11.40 19.16 27.45
CA LEU A 530 -10.98 19.43 28.83
C LEU A 530 -9.47 19.31 29.03
N VAL A 531 -8.78 18.42 28.30
CA VAL A 531 -7.33 18.21 28.49
C VAL A 531 -6.46 19.44 28.17
N PRO A 532 -6.71 20.23 27.11
CA PRO A 532 -5.98 21.49 26.89
C PRO A 532 -6.19 22.52 28.02
N VAL A 533 -7.36 22.51 28.66
CA VAL A 533 -7.65 23.37 29.83
C VAL A 533 -6.79 22.94 31.02
N PHE A 534 -6.67 21.63 31.26
CA PHE A 534 -5.78 21.11 32.29
C PHE A 534 -4.31 21.44 32.03
N VAL A 535 -3.83 21.29 30.78
CA VAL A 535 -2.45 21.61 30.38
C VAL A 535 -2.17 23.12 30.50
N ALA A 536 -3.10 23.98 30.07
CA ALA A 536 -2.96 25.42 30.19
C ALA A 536 -2.89 25.88 31.66
N ILE A 537 -3.70 25.28 32.54
CA ILE A 537 -3.70 25.61 33.97
C ILE A 537 -2.44 25.10 34.68
N ASP A 538 -1.92 23.93 34.31
CA ASP A 538 -0.62 23.46 34.83
C ASP A 538 0.54 24.34 34.33
N SER A 539 0.46 24.86 33.10
CA SER A 539 1.45 25.81 32.57
C SER A 539 1.41 27.19 33.24
N LEU A 540 0.31 27.53 33.93
CA LEU A 540 0.15 28.80 34.67
C LEU A 540 0.80 28.77 36.08
N GLY A 541 1.34 27.62 36.51
CA GLY A 541 2.21 27.54 37.70
C GLY A 541 1.57 28.00 39.02
N LEU A 542 0.25 27.81 39.18
CA LEU A 542 -0.47 28.22 40.39
C LEU A 542 -0.02 27.39 41.61
N THR A 543 0.51 28.05 42.64
CA THR A 543 1.16 27.42 43.80
C THR A 543 0.18 26.86 44.85
N SER A 544 -1.09 27.28 44.84
CA SER A 544 -2.09 26.84 45.82
C SER A 544 -3.08 25.84 45.23
N GLU A 545 -3.22 24.68 45.89
CA GLU A 545 -4.05 23.57 45.40
C GLU A 545 -5.52 23.98 45.24
N HIS A 546 -6.09 24.72 46.19
CA HIS A 546 -7.49 25.15 46.15
C HIS A 546 -7.80 26.13 45.01
N LEU A 547 -6.86 27.00 44.64
CA LEU A 547 -7.02 27.94 43.53
C LEU A 547 -6.91 27.22 42.17
N ARG A 548 -6.06 26.18 42.08
CA ARG A 548 -5.97 25.32 40.90
C ARG A 548 -7.25 24.52 40.67
N TRP A 549 -7.83 23.93 41.71
CA TRP A 549 -9.11 23.22 41.62
C TRP A 549 -10.30 24.17 41.34
N GLY A 550 -10.29 25.40 41.89
CA GLY A 550 -11.31 26.40 41.61
C GLY A 550 -11.26 26.94 40.16
N THR A 551 -10.08 27.25 39.66
CA THR A 551 -9.89 27.76 38.29
C THR A 551 -10.16 26.69 37.23
N THR A 552 -9.77 25.44 37.48
CA THR A 552 -10.13 24.29 36.61
C THR A 552 -11.64 24.10 36.55
N ALA A 553 -12.35 24.16 37.68
CA ALA A 553 -13.80 24.01 37.71
C ALA A 553 -14.52 25.12 36.91
N ILE A 554 -14.09 26.39 37.05
CA ILE A 554 -14.67 27.53 36.33
C ILE A 554 -14.36 27.43 34.82
N ALA A 555 -13.13 27.11 34.44
CA ALA A 555 -12.74 26.98 33.04
C ALA A 555 -13.47 25.81 32.35
N CYS A 556 -13.62 24.67 33.03
CA CYS A 556 -14.41 23.53 32.56
C CYS A 556 -15.88 23.91 32.38
N ALA A 557 -16.48 24.63 33.33
CA ALA A 557 -17.87 25.09 33.23
C ALA A 557 -18.09 26.03 32.03
N LEU A 558 -17.13 26.93 31.77
CA LEU A 558 -17.19 27.90 30.67
C LEU A 558 -17.03 27.24 29.30
N VAL A 559 -16.16 26.24 29.18
CA VAL A 559 -16.02 25.41 27.96
C VAL A 559 -17.26 24.55 27.70
N ILE A 560 -17.87 23.98 28.74
CA ILE A 560 -19.12 23.23 28.63
C ILE A 560 -20.27 24.14 28.20
N LEU A 561 -20.40 25.34 28.79
CA LEU A 561 -21.40 26.35 28.41
C LEU A 561 -21.23 26.79 26.96
N LEU A 562 -20.01 27.11 26.54
CA LEU A 562 -19.70 27.50 25.15
C LEU A 562 -20.03 26.37 24.17
N SER A 563 -19.67 25.13 24.52
CA SER A 563 -20.01 23.94 23.73
C SER A 563 -21.52 23.70 23.64
N CYS A 564 -22.28 23.94 24.71
CA CYS A 564 -23.75 23.83 24.72
C CYS A 564 -24.40 24.91 23.83
N VAL A 565 -23.93 26.15 23.90
CA VAL A 565 -24.42 27.26 23.05
C VAL A 565 -24.11 26.99 21.57
N LEU A 566 -22.92 26.47 21.26
CA LEU A 566 -22.53 26.09 19.90
C LEU A 566 -23.30 24.86 19.37
N ALA A 567 -23.70 23.93 20.25
CA ALA A 567 -24.47 22.74 19.90
C ALA A 567 -25.96 23.03 19.62
N LEU A 568 -26.50 24.11 20.17
CA LEU A 568 -27.88 24.57 19.90
C LEU A 568 -28.04 25.16 18.50
N ASN A 569 -26.95 25.62 17.86
CA ASN A 569 -26.97 26.18 16.51
C ASN A 569 -26.78 25.09 15.43
N ARG A 570 -27.81 24.89 14.58
CA ARG A 570 -27.80 23.87 13.50
C ARG A 570 -26.74 24.09 12.43
N ALA A 571 -26.29 25.33 12.21
CA ALA A 571 -25.26 25.66 11.21
C ALA A 571 -23.85 25.26 11.65
N THR A 572 -23.54 25.31 12.94
CA THR A 572 -22.23 24.99 13.52
C THR A 572 -22.04 23.49 13.77
N GLN A 573 -23.13 22.71 13.84
CA GLN A 573 -23.11 21.26 14.08
C GLN A 573 -22.26 20.46 13.07
N LYS A 574 -22.16 20.93 11.80
CA LYS A 574 -21.29 20.32 10.78
C LYS A 574 -19.79 20.54 11.02
N TYR A 575 -19.41 21.65 11.63
CA TYR A 575 -18.01 22.04 11.82
C TYR A 575 -17.45 21.63 13.18
N ILE A 576 -18.31 21.44 14.19
CA ILE A 576 -17.93 21.05 15.55
C ILE A 576 -17.17 19.73 15.59
N THR A 577 -17.58 18.73 14.80
CA THR A 577 -16.89 17.42 14.77
C THR A 577 -15.50 17.50 14.14
N MET A 578 -15.33 18.32 13.11
CA MET A 578 -14.02 18.57 12.48
C MET A 578 -13.10 19.37 13.41
N LEU A 579 -13.64 20.36 14.13
CA LEU A 579 -12.90 21.15 15.13
C LEU A 579 -12.48 20.26 16.31
N GLN A 580 -13.37 19.41 16.82
CA GLN A 580 -13.08 18.43 17.88
C GLN A 580 -12.03 17.40 17.47
N LEU A 581 -12.07 16.94 16.21
CA LEU A 581 -11.04 16.04 15.65
C LEU A 581 -9.69 16.75 15.49
N LEU A 582 -9.68 18.00 15.02
CA LEU A 582 -8.46 18.79 14.88
C LEU A 582 -7.82 19.05 16.25
N VAL A 583 -8.61 19.54 17.21
CA VAL A 583 -8.16 19.81 18.59
C VAL A 583 -7.77 18.52 19.31
N GLY A 584 -8.50 17.42 19.11
CA GLY A 584 -8.15 16.11 19.64
C GLY A 584 -6.85 15.56 19.04
N PHE A 585 -6.63 15.75 17.74
CA PHE A 585 -5.40 15.34 17.06
C PHE A 585 -4.20 16.16 17.53
N THR A 586 -4.34 17.50 17.63
CA THR A 586 -3.28 18.36 18.16
C THR A 586 -2.96 18.04 19.62
N THR A 587 -3.99 17.77 20.44
CA THR A 587 -3.83 17.40 21.85
C THR A 587 -3.17 16.03 22.00
N ALA A 588 -3.54 15.04 21.18
CA ALA A 588 -2.90 13.73 21.15
C ALA A 588 -1.43 13.84 20.73
N CYS A 589 -1.11 14.66 19.71
CA CYS A 589 0.28 14.92 19.32
C CYS A 589 1.06 15.56 20.48
N VAL A 590 0.50 16.56 21.16
CA VAL A 590 1.16 17.27 22.27
C VAL A 590 1.35 16.39 23.51
N LEU A 591 0.45 15.45 23.81
CA LEU A 591 0.59 14.54 24.95
C LEU A 591 1.47 13.33 24.65
N VAL A 592 1.45 12.84 23.42
CA VAL A 592 2.25 11.68 23.00
C VAL A 592 3.70 12.07 22.74
N PHE A 593 3.98 13.28 22.24
CA PHE A 593 5.33 13.73 21.90
C PHE A 593 6.31 13.73 23.09
N PRO A 594 5.99 14.25 24.29
CA PRO A 594 6.88 14.17 25.46
C PRO A 594 7.06 12.73 25.97
N TYR A 595 6.04 11.87 25.87
CA TYR A 595 6.10 10.47 26.35
C TYR A 595 6.82 9.52 25.39
N MET A 596 6.76 9.78 24.08
CA MET A 596 7.62 9.12 23.09
C MET A 596 9.08 9.49 23.30
N THR A 597 9.36 10.70 23.80
CA THR A 597 10.73 11.14 24.12
C THR A 597 11.19 10.82 25.54
N SER A 598 10.30 10.58 26.50
CA SER A 598 10.69 10.34 27.91
C SER A 598 11.17 8.91 28.17
N SER A 599 10.81 7.94 27.33
CA SER A 599 11.35 6.59 27.40
C SER A 599 12.82 6.49 26.93
N PHE A 600 13.43 7.61 26.50
CA PHE A 600 14.87 7.66 26.18
C PHE A 600 15.78 7.85 27.40
N LYS A 601 15.24 7.97 28.62
CA LYS A 601 16.08 8.29 29.79
C LYS A 601 16.51 7.13 30.68
N ASP A 602 15.89 5.94 30.60
CA ASP A 602 16.29 4.83 31.46
C ASP A 602 16.28 3.48 30.73
N THR A 603 17.39 3.12 30.08
CA THR A 603 17.86 1.72 29.94
C THR A 603 19.34 1.70 29.50
N PRO A 604 20.27 1.20 30.32
CA PRO A 604 21.66 1.00 29.91
C PRO A 604 21.80 -0.41 29.31
N ARG A 605 21.52 -0.57 28.03
CA ARG A 605 21.95 -1.75 27.25
C ARG A 605 21.73 -1.47 25.77
N TYR A 606 22.74 -0.91 25.09
CA TYR A 606 23.11 -1.19 23.70
C TYR A 606 24.29 -0.31 23.30
N ASN A 607 25.47 -0.64 23.83
CA ASN A 607 26.74 -0.45 23.14
C ASN A 607 27.48 -1.79 23.21
N ALA A 608 27.01 -2.75 22.43
CA ALA A 608 27.75 -3.96 22.11
C ALA A 608 28.01 -3.97 20.60
N MET A 609 28.72 -2.93 20.14
CA MET A 609 29.61 -3.06 18.99
C MET A 609 30.76 -3.98 19.44
N PRO A 610 31.28 -4.88 18.58
CA PRO A 610 32.50 -5.60 18.90
C PRO A 610 33.64 -4.60 19.01
N THR A 611 33.97 -4.25 20.25
CA THR A 611 35.13 -3.46 20.67
C THR A 611 36.38 -4.29 20.43
N VAL A 612 36.96 -4.17 19.23
CA VAL A 612 38.33 -4.65 18.95
C VAL A 612 39.34 -3.49 18.87
N LEU A 613 38.92 -2.22 18.92
CA LEU A 613 39.84 -1.08 18.77
C LEU A 613 39.75 -0.02 19.88
N SER A 614 39.19 -0.36 21.04
CA SER A 614 39.18 0.54 22.22
C SER A 614 40.17 0.12 23.30
N ASN A 615 41.30 -0.49 22.92
CA ASN A 615 42.45 -0.66 23.81
C ASN A 615 43.54 0.30 23.33
N PRO A 616 43.90 1.36 24.08
CA PRO A 616 44.96 2.29 23.71
C PRO A 616 46.36 1.65 23.73
N ASN A 617 46.46 0.38 24.10
CA ASN A 617 47.71 -0.39 24.20
C ASN A 617 47.92 -1.39 23.06
N VAL A 618 47.02 -1.47 22.06
CA VAL A 618 47.22 -2.30 20.87
C VAL A 618 47.70 -1.36 19.76
N GLY A 619 49.01 -1.19 19.66
CA GLY A 619 49.61 -0.40 18.58
C GLY A 619 49.21 -0.95 17.21
N MET A 620 49.04 -0.06 16.24
CA MET A 620 48.72 -0.36 14.83
C MET A 620 49.70 -1.37 14.18
N HIS A 621 50.85 -1.65 14.83
CA HIS A 621 51.78 -2.72 14.52
C HIS A 621 51.23 -4.16 14.63
N SER A 622 50.00 -4.37 15.13
CA SER A 622 49.43 -5.72 15.38
C SER A 622 48.08 -5.98 14.73
N LEU A 623 47.85 -5.45 13.52
CA LEU A 623 46.76 -5.91 12.64
C LEU A 623 47.22 -7.17 11.88
N PRO A 624 46.61 -8.35 12.09
CA PRO A 624 47.13 -9.64 11.62
C PRO A 624 47.15 -9.81 10.08
N ASP A 625 46.50 -8.93 9.32
CA ASP A 625 46.35 -9.05 7.86
C ASP A 625 47.09 -7.96 7.04
N ALA A 626 47.89 -7.10 7.67
CA ALA A 626 48.58 -6.00 6.99
C ALA A 626 49.99 -6.37 6.51
N LEU A 627 50.32 -6.09 5.25
CA LEU A 627 51.63 -6.31 4.66
C LEU A 627 52.63 -5.25 5.16
N GLN A 628 53.66 -5.69 5.90
CA GLN A 628 54.75 -4.84 6.37
C GLN A 628 55.65 -4.34 5.23
N TRP A 629 56.26 -3.16 5.41
CA TRP A 629 57.10 -2.52 4.40
C TRP A 629 58.30 -3.36 4.01
N GLU A 630 59.01 -3.94 4.97
CA GLU A 630 60.19 -4.78 4.73
C GLU A 630 59.86 -5.94 3.79
N ARG A 631 58.74 -6.60 4.05
CA ARG A 631 58.28 -7.73 3.24
C ARG A 631 57.85 -7.28 1.83
N PHE A 632 57.20 -6.13 1.71
CA PHE A 632 56.87 -5.55 0.41
C PHE A 632 58.14 -5.16 -0.37
N TYR A 633 59.13 -4.60 0.32
CA TYR A 633 60.39 -4.17 -0.28
C TYR A 633 61.16 -5.37 -0.85
N GLU A 634 61.31 -6.45 -0.08
CA GLU A 634 61.93 -7.71 -0.53
C GLU A 634 61.19 -8.35 -1.71
N LEU A 635 59.85 -8.42 -1.64
CA LEU A 635 59.04 -9.12 -2.64
C LEU A 635 58.88 -8.33 -3.94
N CYS A 636 58.87 -7.00 -3.86
CA CYS A 636 58.50 -6.15 -4.99
C CYS A 636 59.48 -5.02 -5.31
N ALA A 637 59.91 -4.21 -4.34
CA ALA A 637 60.72 -3.03 -4.66
C ALA A 637 62.17 -3.38 -5.05
N GLN A 638 62.80 -4.28 -4.29
CA GLN A 638 64.18 -4.73 -4.51
C GLN A 638 64.37 -5.48 -5.85
N PRO A 639 63.58 -6.53 -6.20
CA PRO A 639 63.79 -7.27 -7.44
C PRO A 639 63.52 -6.43 -8.70
N VAL A 640 62.64 -5.42 -8.60
CA VAL A 640 62.37 -4.47 -9.68
C VAL A 640 63.54 -3.52 -9.94
N GLN A 641 64.32 -3.19 -8.90
CA GLN A 641 65.46 -2.29 -8.99
C GLN A 641 66.75 -3.00 -9.41
N GLU A 642 66.97 -4.23 -8.96
CA GLU A 642 68.21 -4.98 -9.19
C GLU A 642 68.21 -5.84 -10.47
N GLN A 643 67.06 -6.37 -10.90
CA GLN A 643 67.01 -7.29 -12.06
C GLN A 643 66.92 -6.55 -13.41
N PRO A 644 67.64 -7.02 -14.45
CA PRO A 644 67.53 -6.45 -15.78
C PRO A 644 66.18 -6.76 -16.44
N ASN A 645 65.59 -7.94 -16.18
CA ASN A 645 64.25 -8.29 -16.66
C ASN A 645 63.21 -8.11 -15.55
N LYS A 646 62.51 -6.96 -15.58
CA LYS A 646 61.55 -6.54 -14.56
C LYS A 646 60.17 -7.19 -14.69
N ILE A 647 59.86 -7.82 -15.83
CA ILE A 647 58.50 -8.26 -16.18
C ILE A 647 57.98 -9.31 -15.19
N LYS A 648 58.82 -10.29 -14.81
CA LYS A 648 58.42 -11.37 -13.88
C LYS A 648 58.16 -10.85 -12.46
N ALA A 649 58.94 -9.85 -12.02
CA ALA A 649 58.73 -9.19 -10.74
C ALA A 649 57.45 -8.33 -10.77
N GLN A 650 57.26 -7.53 -11.82
CA GLN A 650 56.07 -6.69 -12.02
C GLN A 650 54.76 -7.49 -12.06
N LEU A 651 54.73 -8.65 -12.75
CA LEU A 651 53.57 -9.53 -12.75
C LEU A 651 53.23 -10.06 -11.36
N ARG A 652 54.23 -10.46 -10.57
CA ARG A 652 54.02 -10.91 -9.18
C ARG A 652 53.49 -9.77 -8.30
N CYS A 653 54.04 -8.57 -8.46
CA CYS A 653 53.62 -7.39 -7.72
C CYS A 653 52.22 -6.92 -8.09
N SER A 654 51.76 -7.16 -9.32
CA SER A 654 50.40 -6.82 -9.74
C SER A 654 49.33 -7.54 -8.91
N HIS A 655 49.62 -8.74 -8.39
CA HIS A 655 48.71 -9.49 -7.52
C HIS A 655 48.55 -8.89 -6.12
N LEU A 656 49.43 -7.96 -5.71
CA LEU A 656 49.33 -7.26 -4.43
C LEU A 656 48.34 -6.08 -4.47
N ASN A 657 47.70 -5.82 -5.62
CA ASN A 657 46.66 -4.81 -5.74
C ASN A 657 45.46 -5.16 -4.83
N GLY A 658 45.02 -4.20 -4.02
CA GLY A 658 43.95 -4.35 -3.03
C GLY A 658 44.40 -4.92 -1.68
N MET A 659 45.68 -5.26 -1.50
CA MET A 659 46.21 -5.71 -0.21
C MET A 659 46.33 -4.54 0.79
N TYR A 660 46.10 -4.85 2.06
CA TYR A 660 46.24 -3.91 3.17
C TYR A 660 47.71 -3.72 3.55
N VAL A 661 48.11 -2.48 3.84
CA VAL A 661 49.47 -2.11 4.25
C VAL A 661 49.44 -1.26 5.50
N ALA A 662 50.46 -1.42 6.36
CA ALA A 662 50.69 -0.60 7.54
C ALA A 662 52.17 -0.19 7.57
N TRP A 663 52.49 1.04 7.13
CA TRP A 663 53.86 1.49 6.94
C TRP A 663 54.14 2.79 7.71
N GLU A 664 55.38 2.95 8.14
CA GLU A 664 55.89 4.16 8.78
C GLU A 664 56.76 4.95 7.79
N GLY A 665 56.59 6.27 7.72
CA GLY A 665 57.44 7.10 6.88
C GLY A 665 57.42 8.58 7.22
N ARG A 666 58.28 9.34 6.54
CA ARG A 666 58.40 10.80 6.70
C ARG A 666 57.77 11.55 5.55
N ILE A 667 56.99 12.58 5.87
CA ILE A 667 56.31 13.39 4.85
C ILE A 667 57.31 14.30 4.15
N THR A 668 57.31 14.27 2.81
CA THR A 668 58.14 15.14 1.97
C THR A 668 57.36 16.36 1.50
N HIS A 669 56.15 16.14 0.96
CA HIS A 669 55.21 17.19 0.57
C HIS A 669 53.76 16.68 0.57
N VAL A 670 52.83 17.64 0.63
CA VAL A 670 51.39 17.43 0.61
C VAL A 670 50.81 18.37 -0.45
N GLN A 671 49.94 17.85 -1.31
CA GLN A 671 49.27 18.63 -2.35
C GLN A 671 47.83 18.18 -2.56
N ILE A 672 47.01 19.02 -3.20
CA ILE A 672 45.66 18.65 -3.62
C ILE A 672 45.77 17.91 -4.95
N ALA A 673 45.33 16.66 -4.99
CA ALA A 673 45.34 15.82 -6.19
C ALA A 673 44.16 16.15 -7.11
N ARG A 674 42.97 16.34 -6.52
CA ARG A 674 41.71 16.51 -7.24
C ARG A 674 40.71 17.31 -6.44
N VAL A 675 39.91 18.10 -7.15
CA VAL A 675 38.73 18.77 -6.62
C VAL A 675 37.52 18.25 -7.38
N SER A 676 36.47 17.82 -6.67
CA SER A 676 35.21 17.38 -7.26
C SER A 676 34.05 18.15 -6.64
N ASN A 677 33.13 18.64 -7.49
CA ASN A 677 31.94 19.35 -7.03
C ASN A 677 30.74 18.92 -7.87
N MET A 678 30.03 17.91 -7.37
CA MET A 678 28.87 17.32 -8.05
C MET A 678 27.75 18.34 -8.29
N LEU A 679 27.57 19.29 -7.36
CA LEU A 679 26.53 20.31 -7.47
C LEU A 679 26.88 21.32 -8.57
N GLU A 680 28.13 21.78 -8.62
CA GLU A 680 28.61 22.66 -9.69
C GLU A 680 28.60 21.95 -11.05
N ASP A 681 28.94 20.65 -11.12
CA ASP A 681 28.87 19.86 -12.35
C ASP A 681 27.43 19.77 -12.89
N VAL A 682 26.44 19.60 -12.01
CA VAL A 682 25.02 19.56 -12.42
C VAL A 682 24.54 20.95 -12.84
N VAL A 683 24.86 21.98 -12.06
CA VAL A 683 24.46 23.37 -12.32
C VAL A 683 25.09 23.92 -13.60
N SER A 684 26.33 23.53 -13.91
CA SER A 684 27.03 23.99 -15.11
C SER A 684 26.63 23.25 -16.37
N ASN A 685 26.42 21.92 -16.31
CA ASN A 685 26.19 21.11 -17.50
C ASN A 685 24.71 20.97 -17.90
N TYR A 686 23.77 21.04 -16.94
CA TYR A 686 22.35 20.72 -17.21
C TYR A 686 21.40 21.91 -17.05
N LEU A 687 21.82 23.00 -16.38
CA LEU A 687 20.94 24.12 -16.04
C LEU A 687 21.23 25.39 -16.87
N PRO A 688 20.20 26.14 -17.32
CA PRO A 688 20.39 27.42 -17.98
C PRO A 688 21.12 28.43 -17.09
N THR A 689 21.90 29.33 -17.69
CA THR A 689 22.79 30.27 -16.99
C THR A 689 22.07 31.15 -15.95
N TRP A 690 20.82 31.55 -16.18
CA TRP A 690 20.04 32.35 -15.24
C TRP A 690 19.61 31.56 -14.00
N LEU A 691 19.14 30.32 -14.17
CA LEU A 691 18.72 29.45 -13.08
C LEU A 691 19.94 28.93 -12.30
N GLY A 692 21.04 28.65 -13.01
CA GLY A 692 22.30 28.29 -12.38
C GLY A 692 22.89 29.42 -11.52
N LYS A 693 22.80 30.68 -11.94
CA LYS A 693 23.20 31.83 -11.11
C LYS A 693 22.36 31.96 -9.84
N LEU A 694 21.05 31.76 -9.94
CA LEU A 694 20.15 31.77 -8.78
C LEU A 694 20.52 30.65 -7.80
N LEU A 695 20.65 29.41 -8.30
CA LEU A 695 20.98 28.25 -7.48
C LEU A 695 22.35 28.38 -6.80
N ARG A 696 23.36 28.93 -7.49
CA ARG A 696 24.68 29.24 -6.90
C ARG A 696 24.60 30.24 -5.76
N CYS A 697 23.67 31.20 -5.78
CA CYS A 697 23.49 32.15 -4.67
C CYS A 697 22.59 31.63 -3.54
N VAL A 698 21.63 30.75 -3.84
CA VAL A 698 20.77 30.15 -2.80
C VAL A 698 21.56 29.12 -1.97
N HIS A 699 22.40 28.32 -2.62
CA HIS A 699 23.12 27.20 -1.98
C HIS A 699 24.61 27.48 -1.77
N GLY A 700 25.13 28.59 -2.32
CA GLY A 700 26.52 28.98 -2.24
C GLY A 700 26.74 30.19 -1.35
N GLU A 701 28.00 30.52 -1.17
CA GLU A 701 28.44 31.59 -0.27
C GLU A 701 29.10 32.72 -1.05
N ASN A 702 29.15 33.90 -0.44
CA ASN A 702 29.73 35.07 -1.08
C ASN A 702 31.26 34.96 -1.14
N ILE A 703 31.83 35.16 -2.33
CA ILE A 703 33.27 35.03 -2.60
C ILE A 703 34.10 35.93 -1.66
N ALA A 704 33.59 37.11 -1.33
CA ALA A 704 34.30 38.10 -0.52
C ALA A 704 34.43 37.71 0.96
N GLN A 705 33.60 36.80 1.46
CA GLN A 705 33.60 36.41 2.88
C GLN A 705 34.59 35.28 3.20
N HIS A 706 34.96 34.46 2.20
CA HIS A 706 35.78 33.26 2.43
C HIS A 706 37.29 33.50 2.29
N PHE A 707 37.72 34.51 1.53
CA PHE A 707 39.15 34.83 1.41
C PHE A 707 39.62 35.66 2.61
N GLN A 708 39.91 34.98 3.72
CA GLN A 708 40.59 35.56 4.89
C GLN A 708 42.08 35.45 4.68
N CYS A 709 42.75 36.58 4.54
CA CYS A 709 44.18 36.65 4.34
C CYS A 709 44.74 37.71 5.29
N ASP A 710 45.79 37.36 6.02
CA ASP A 710 46.40 38.21 7.03
C ASP A 710 47.55 39.01 6.40
N PRO A 711 47.42 40.35 6.25
CA PRO A 711 48.40 41.18 5.56
C PRO A 711 49.77 41.23 6.24
N GLN A 712 49.89 40.76 7.50
CA GLN A 712 51.15 40.74 8.24
C GLN A 712 52.06 39.57 7.86
N HIS A 713 51.50 38.43 7.46
CA HIS A 713 52.24 37.19 7.20
C HIS A 713 52.45 36.91 5.70
N GLU A 714 51.59 37.45 4.83
CA GLU A 714 51.66 37.23 3.38
C GLU A 714 51.77 38.54 2.58
N ALA A 715 52.95 38.79 1.99
CA ALA A 715 53.22 40.01 1.23
C ALA A 715 52.34 40.20 -0.02
N GLN A 716 51.73 39.12 -0.55
CA GLN A 716 50.89 39.13 -1.76
C GLN A 716 49.39 39.22 -1.47
N CYS A 717 49.01 39.31 -0.20
CA CYS A 717 47.63 39.29 0.26
C CYS A 717 46.74 40.36 -0.40
N VAL A 718 47.27 41.59 -0.50
CA VAL A 718 46.58 42.76 -1.05
C VAL A 718 46.35 42.64 -2.56
N GLU A 719 47.20 41.90 -3.26
CA GLU A 719 47.09 41.68 -4.70
C GLU A 719 46.03 40.61 -5.01
N TRP A 720 46.01 39.51 -4.25
CA TRP A 720 44.95 38.50 -4.33
C TRP A 720 43.56 39.07 -4.04
N GLN A 721 43.43 39.93 -3.01
CA GLN A 721 42.16 40.59 -2.72
C GLN A 721 41.67 41.48 -3.88
N ARG A 722 42.57 42.16 -4.59
CA ARG A 722 42.23 42.96 -5.77
C ARG A 722 41.72 42.08 -6.92
N VAL A 723 42.41 40.97 -7.19
CA VAL A 723 42.03 40.02 -8.25
C VAL A 723 40.67 39.38 -7.94
N ILE A 724 40.42 38.94 -6.71
CA ILE A 724 39.16 38.31 -6.31
C ILE A 724 37.99 39.29 -6.43
N LYS A 725 38.18 40.57 -6.05
CA LYS A 725 37.18 41.63 -6.26
C LYS A 725 36.84 41.79 -7.74
N THR A 726 37.84 41.83 -8.62
CA THR A 726 37.59 41.91 -10.08
C THR A 726 36.89 40.67 -10.64
N LEU A 727 37.21 39.48 -10.12
CA LEU A 727 36.61 38.22 -10.56
C LEU A 727 35.13 38.14 -10.14
N SER A 728 34.81 38.52 -8.91
CA SER A 728 33.43 38.57 -8.39
C SER A 728 32.51 39.50 -9.18
N ALA A 729 33.06 40.56 -9.78
CA ALA A 729 32.31 41.48 -10.63
C ALA A 729 31.95 40.85 -11.99
N GLN A 730 32.73 39.87 -12.47
CA GLN A 730 32.54 39.23 -13.78
C GLN A 730 31.74 37.93 -13.72
N THR A 731 31.99 37.07 -12.73
CA THR A 731 31.36 35.73 -12.64
C THR A 731 30.13 35.67 -11.73
N GLY A 732 29.86 36.75 -10.98
CA GLY A 732 28.81 36.84 -9.96
C GLY A 732 29.36 36.70 -8.53
N HIS A 733 28.54 37.10 -7.56
CA HIS A 733 28.97 37.25 -6.16
C HIS A 733 29.03 35.94 -5.35
N CYS A 734 28.47 34.85 -5.84
CA CYS A 734 28.26 33.62 -5.07
C CYS A 734 28.95 32.41 -5.70
N THR A 735 29.55 31.53 -4.88
CA THR A 735 30.21 30.30 -5.33
C THR A 735 29.78 29.08 -4.53
N LEU A 736 29.84 27.91 -5.16
CA LEU A 736 29.55 26.62 -4.55
C LEU A 736 30.80 25.93 -3.98
N GLN A 737 31.86 26.68 -3.65
CA GLN A 737 33.13 26.12 -3.17
C GLN A 737 33.00 25.30 -1.87
N ARG A 738 32.01 25.62 -1.02
CA ARG A 738 31.69 24.84 0.18
C ARG A 738 31.33 23.37 -0.12
N TRP A 739 30.83 23.10 -1.34
CA TRP A 739 30.47 21.76 -1.80
C TRP A 739 31.65 21.03 -2.48
N ASN A 740 32.83 21.66 -2.54
CA ASN A 740 34.03 21.02 -3.08
C ASN A 740 34.49 19.89 -2.15
N ARG A 741 34.65 18.70 -2.72
CA ARG A 741 35.36 17.60 -2.09
C ARG A 741 36.78 17.52 -2.65
N TYR A 742 37.76 17.59 -1.74
CA TYR A 742 39.19 17.56 -2.06
C TYR A 742 39.73 16.15 -1.87
N GLU A 743 40.53 15.66 -2.82
CA GLU A 743 41.40 14.51 -2.64
C GLU A 743 42.84 15.02 -2.46
N TYR A 744 43.51 14.59 -1.41
CA TYR A 744 44.88 14.99 -1.09
C TYR A 744 45.88 13.90 -1.49
N GLU A 745 47.03 14.31 -2.00
CA GLU A 745 48.17 13.47 -2.32
C GLU A 745 49.33 13.82 -1.40
N LEU A 746 49.80 12.85 -0.62
CA LEU A 746 50.96 13.01 0.26
C LEU A 746 52.10 12.14 -0.26
N LEU A 747 53.28 12.70 -0.46
CA LEU A 747 54.48 11.91 -0.72
C LEU A 747 55.22 11.62 0.57
N VAL A 748 55.34 10.33 0.89
CA VAL A 748 55.96 9.82 2.09
C VAL A 748 57.20 9.02 1.74
N GLN A 749 58.31 9.37 2.37
CA GLN A 749 59.58 8.70 2.22
C GLN A 749 59.70 7.62 3.28
N VAL A 750 59.73 6.35 2.86
CA VAL A 750 59.88 5.19 3.73
C VAL A 750 61.33 4.74 3.71
N ALA A 751 61.92 4.56 4.89
CA ALA A 751 63.30 4.09 5.01
C ALA A 751 63.37 2.57 4.82
N ALA A 752 64.28 2.10 3.97
CA ALA A 752 64.65 0.69 3.95
C ALA A 752 65.82 0.44 4.92
N SER A 753 65.85 -0.76 5.50
CA SER A 753 66.82 -1.21 6.52
C SER A 753 68.25 -0.77 6.22
N SER A 754 69.01 -0.45 7.28
CA SER A 754 70.40 -0.05 7.20
C SER A 754 71.26 -1.13 6.54
N SER A 755 71.72 -0.88 5.31
CA SER A 755 72.89 -1.57 4.79
C SER A 755 74.05 -1.35 5.77
N LEU A 756 74.80 -2.42 6.07
CA LEU A 756 76.02 -2.43 6.90
C LEU A 756 77.09 -1.39 6.47
N LEU A 757 76.93 -0.76 5.30
CA LEU A 757 77.79 0.31 4.75
C LEU A 757 77.21 1.73 4.83
N GLY A 758 76.16 1.97 5.63
CA GLY A 758 75.70 3.31 5.99
C GLY A 758 74.96 4.10 4.90
N ARG A 759 74.63 3.50 3.75
CA ARG A 759 73.72 4.11 2.77
C ARG A 759 72.28 3.73 3.09
N ILE A 760 71.50 4.69 3.58
CA ILE A 760 70.06 4.57 3.78
C ILE A 760 69.39 4.75 2.42
N SER A 761 68.92 3.66 1.80
CA SER A 761 68.04 3.73 0.65
C SER A 761 66.63 4.08 1.12
N SER A 762 66.06 5.13 0.56
CA SER A 762 64.69 5.57 0.85
C SER A 762 63.86 5.45 -0.41
N SER A 763 62.60 5.03 -0.26
CA SER A 763 61.65 4.91 -1.37
C SER A 763 60.48 5.83 -1.13
N ASP A 764 60.04 6.49 -2.20
CA ASP A 764 58.88 7.35 -2.15
C ASP A 764 57.60 6.51 -2.30
N VAL A 765 56.61 6.82 -1.48
CA VAL A 765 55.27 6.22 -1.48
C VAL A 765 54.25 7.35 -1.57
N VAL A 766 53.25 7.18 -2.42
CA VAL A 766 52.18 8.17 -2.57
C VAL A 766 50.97 7.73 -1.75
N LEU A 767 50.52 8.57 -0.84
CA LEU A 767 49.26 8.38 -0.12
C LEU A 767 48.16 9.22 -0.75
N ARG A 768 47.01 8.61 -1.00
CA ARG A 768 45.79 9.29 -1.43
C ARG A 768 44.82 9.37 -0.26
N ALA A 769 44.54 10.59 0.20
CA ALA A 769 43.65 10.84 1.32
C ALA A 769 42.35 11.50 0.85
N HIS A 770 41.22 10.99 1.33
CA HIS A 770 39.89 11.53 1.07
C HIS A 770 39.67 12.89 1.77
N HIS A 771 38.62 13.62 1.38
CA HIS A 771 38.29 14.95 1.89
C HIS A 771 38.22 15.03 3.43
N ASP A 772 37.78 13.95 4.08
CA ASP A 772 37.63 13.91 5.55
C ASP A 772 38.98 14.01 6.28
N PHE A 773 40.10 13.67 5.61
CA PHE A 773 41.44 13.90 6.15
C PHE A 773 41.91 15.37 5.98
N GLY A 774 41.08 16.27 5.47
CA GLY A 774 41.45 17.66 5.18
C GLY A 774 42.05 18.41 6.37
N ASN A 775 41.38 18.36 7.52
CA ASN A 775 41.87 19.03 8.74
C ASN A 775 43.21 18.48 9.23
N PHE A 776 43.44 17.17 9.03
CA PHE A 776 44.69 16.51 9.40
C PHE A 776 45.80 16.87 8.41
N THR A 777 45.54 16.72 7.11
CA THR A 777 46.51 16.94 6.01
C THR A 777 46.99 18.39 5.90
N GLN A 778 46.12 19.38 6.16
CA GLN A 778 46.48 20.79 6.13
C GLN A 778 47.49 21.20 7.21
N ARG A 779 47.58 20.43 8.31
CA ARG A 779 48.47 20.72 9.45
C ARG A 779 49.80 19.97 9.37
N LEU A 780 49.99 19.10 8.38
CA LEU A 780 51.22 18.31 8.21
C LEU A 780 52.34 19.17 7.64
N HIS A 781 53.53 18.98 8.19
CA HIS A 781 54.74 19.68 7.79
C HIS A 781 55.76 18.72 7.17
N ARG A 782 56.69 19.29 6.39
CA ARG A 782 57.82 18.53 5.85
C ARG A 782 58.68 17.99 6.99
N GLY A 783 58.95 16.68 6.95
CA GLY A 783 59.75 15.95 7.91
C GLY A 783 58.95 15.22 9.01
N ASP A 784 57.64 15.45 9.11
CA ASP A 784 56.78 14.79 10.10
C ASP A 784 56.77 13.27 9.89
N ARG A 785 56.85 12.50 10.99
CA ARG A 785 56.80 11.03 10.97
C ARG A 785 55.37 10.56 11.21
N VAL A 786 54.88 9.75 10.28
CA VAL A 786 53.51 9.22 10.30
C VAL A 786 53.48 7.72 10.11
N LEU A 787 52.57 7.07 10.83
CA LEU A 787 52.18 5.68 10.64
C LEU A 787 50.84 5.67 9.92
N PHE A 788 50.75 4.96 8.80
CA PHE A 788 49.55 4.95 7.99
C PHE A 788 49.11 3.54 7.65
N TYR A 789 47.79 3.36 7.54
CA TYR A 789 47.15 2.14 7.10
C TYR A 789 46.28 2.41 5.89
N GLY A 790 46.37 1.56 4.88
CA GLY A 790 45.65 1.76 3.62
C GLY A 790 45.64 0.53 2.71
N THR A 791 45.05 0.68 1.53
CA THR A 791 45.03 -0.34 0.49
C THR A 791 45.94 0.02 -0.68
N LEU A 792 46.71 -0.93 -1.17
CA LEU A 792 47.55 -0.75 -2.35
C LEU A 792 46.70 -0.68 -3.61
N HIS A 793 46.96 0.32 -4.47
CA HIS A 793 46.30 0.46 -5.76
C HIS A 793 47.29 0.52 -6.93
N ASN A 794 46.86 -0.02 -8.07
CA ASN A 794 47.59 -0.07 -9.34
C ASN A 794 47.06 0.96 -10.37
N SER A 795 46.40 2.02 -9.91
CA SER A 795 45.80 3.01 -10.80
C SER A 795 46.00 4.43 -10.30
N ARG A 796 46.44 5.31 -11.19
CA ARG A 796 46.50 6.75 -10.98
C ARG A 796 45.36 7.41 -11.74
N VAL A 797 44.72 8.39 -11.13
CA VAL A 797 43.76 9.27 -11.83
C VAL A 797 44.53 10.47 -12.38
N LEU A 798 44.46 10.68 -13.70
CA LEU A 798 45.00 11.88 -14.37
C LEU A 798 43.98 13.03 -14.31
N ALA A 799 44.45 14.26 -14.57
CA ALA A 799 43.66 15.50 -14.50
C ALA A 799 42.36 15.50 -15.33
N ASN A 800 42.23 14.61 -16.33
CA ASN A 800 41.05 14.50 -17.20
C ASN A 800 40.06 13.37 -16.80
N ASN A 801 40.06 12.91 -15.54
CA ASN A 801 39.27 11.74 -15.08
C ASN A 801 39.59 10.41 -15.77
N VAL A 802 40.65 10.36 -16.57
CA VAL A 802 41.15 9.12 -17.18
C VAL A 802 41.97 8.38 -16.13
N ARG A 803 41.60 7.12 -15.85
CA ARG A 803 42.38 6.24 -14.97
C ARG A 803 43.51 5.62 -15.78
N GLU A 804 44.73 5.94 -15.40
CA GLU A 804 45.93 5.29 -15.88
C GLU A 804 46.24 4.11 -14.96
N HIS A 805 46.17 2.89 -15.50
CA HIS A 805 46.57 1.70 -14.79
C HIS A 805 48.08 1.52 -14.93
N TYR A 806 48.80 1.48 -13.81
CA TYR A 806 50.24 1.22 -13.78
C TYR A 806 50.50 -0.06 -12.97
N ILE A 807 51.53 -0.81 -13.36
CA ILE A 807 51.90 -2.02 -12.62
C ILE A 807 52.75 -1.61 -11.41
N LEU A 808 52.46 -2.18 -10.24
CA LEU A 808 53.28 -2.01 -9.03
C LEU A 808 54.73 -2.43 -9.33
N GLY A 809 55.68 -1.53 -9.11
CA GLY A 809 57.08 -1.73 -9.53
C GLY A 809 57.40 -1.27 -10.96
N SER A 810 56.60 -0.38 -11.54
CA SER A 810 57.01 0.45 -12.68
C SER A 810 57.83 1.66 -12.19
N SER A 811 58.22 2.59 -13.07
CA SER A 811 59.00 3.78 -12.68
C SER A 811 58.27 4.72 -11.72
N THR A 812 57.00 4.45 -11.41
CA THR A 812 56.18 5.25 -10.49
C THR A 812 56.18 4.67 -9.07
N PRO A 813 56.20 5.53 -8.04
CA PRO A 813 56.08 5.10 -6.65
C PRO A 813 54.73 4.39 -6.40
N PRO A 814 54.67 3.42 -5.47
CA PRO A 814 53.43 2.73 -5.12
C PRO A 814 52.41 3.72 -4.53
N GLN A 815 51.14 3.61 -4.94
CA GLN A 815 50.05 4.40 -4.38
C GLN A 815 49.25 3.59 -3.38
N VAL A 816 48.98 4.21 -2.24
CA VAL A 816 48.19 3.66 -1.14
C VAL A 816 46.99 4.57 -0.92
N GLU A 817 45.79 4.00 -0.97
CA GLU A 817 44.57 4.69 -0.57
C GLU A 817 44.45 4.66 0.95
N LEU A 818 44.49 5.85 1.56
CA LEU A 818 44.61 6.04 2.99
C LEU A 818 43.29 5.71 3.70
N LYS A 819 43.35 4.83 4.70
CA LYS A 819 42.20 4.49 5.56
C LYS A 819 42.36 5.04 6.97
N THR A 820 43.57 4.96 7.52
CA THR A 820 43.91 5.59 8.81
C THR A 820 45.31 6.21 8.74
N ILE A 821 45.51 7.27 9.51
CA ILE A 821 46.80 7.92 9.68
C ILE A 821 47.00 8.33 11.13
N GLU A 822 48.21 8.13 11.63
CA GLU A 822 48.64 8.43 12.98
C GLU A 822 49.93 9.23 12.90
N CYS A 823 49.98 10.32 13.66
CA CYS A 823 51.20 11.08 13.85
C CYS A 823 52.05 10.44 14.95
N LEU A 824 53.31 10.10 14.64
CA LEU A 824 54.27 9.59 15.62
C LEU A 824 55.17 10.71 16.16
N ASP A 825 55.60 11.62 15.28
CA ASP A 825 56.45 12.77 15.60
C ASP A 825 56.18 13.89 14.59
N CYS A 826 55.27 14.81 14.93
CA CYS A 826 54.89 15.95 14.10
C CYS A 826 55.08 17.27 14.84
N LYS A 827 55.35 18.33 14.07
CA LYS A 827 55.60 19.66 14.62
C LYS A 827 54.39 20.30 15.30
N SER A 828 53.16 19.92 14.91
CA SER A 828 51.94 20.45 15.52
C SER A 828 51.42 19.54 16.63
N PRO A 829 51.15 20.05 17.85
CA PRO A 829 50.82 19.25 19.03
C PRO A 829 49.41 18.62 19.00
N ASP A 830 48.52 19.08 18.11
CA ASP A 830 47.11 18.65 18.04
C ASP A 830 46.85 17.50 17.05
N LEU A 831 47.89 16.89 16.48
CA LEU A 831 47.75 15.77 15.54
C LEU A 831 47.72 14.43 16.29
N GLY A 832 46.52 13.87 16.48
CA GLY A 832 46.31 12.52 17.01
C GLY A 832 46.14 11.45 15.93
N THR A 833 45.45 10.36 16.25
CA THR A 833 45.04 9.33 15.28
C THR A 833 43.75 9.74 14.57
N LEU A 834 43.69 9.56 13.24
CA LEU A 834 42.46 9.76 12.46
C LEU A 834 42.16 8.52 11.62
N SER A 835 41.01 7.91 11.86
CA SER A 835 40.53 6.71 11.14
C SER A 835 39.18 6.96 10.50
N ILE A 836 39.04 6.69 9.20
CA ILE A 836 37.75 6.76 8.52
C ILE A 836 37.06 5.40 8.56
N GLN A 837 35.93 5.32 9.26
CA GLN A 837 35.15 4.08 9.40
C GLN A 837 34.35 3.72 8.12
N ARG A 838 34.15 4.68 7.20
CA ARG A 838 33.42 4.49 5.92
C ARG A 838 34.14 3.60 4.90
N THR A 839 35.47 3.54 4.91
CA THR A 839 36.26 2.81 3.88
C THR A 839 36.57 1.35 4.27
N LEU A 840 36.12 0.91 5.44
CA LEU A 840 36.15 -0.50 5.87
C LEU A 840 34.95 -1.30 5.34
N LEU A 841 33.87 -0.63 4.93
CA LEU A 841 32.70 -1.24 4.31
C LEU A 841 32.63 -0.82 2.84
N ALA A 842 32.29 -1.77 1.97
CA ALA A 842 32.27 -1.66 0.52
C ALA A 842 31.46 -0.45 -0.01
N SER A 843 31.54 -0.23 -1.33
CA SER A 843 30.90 0.88 -2.04
C SER A 843 29.41 1.06 -1.63
N PRO A 844 28.84 2.27 -1.67
CA PRO A 844 27.44 2.52 -1.28
C PRO A 844 26.43 1.70 -2.12
N VAL A 845 26.82 1.22 -3.29
CA VAL A 845 26.03 0.31 -4.14
C VAL A 845 26.04 -1.12 -3.58
N ASP A 846 27.20 -1.59 -3.12
CA ASP A 846 27.34 -2.93 -2.53
C ASP A 846 26.58 -3.04 -1.21
N ALA A 847 26.59 -1.99 -0.39
CA ALA A 847 25.80 -1.94 0.85
C ALA A 847 24.28 -2.04 0.57
N ARG A 848 23.77 -1.32 -0.43
CA ARG A 848 22.35 -1.38 -0.84
C ARG A 848 21.97 -2.77 -1.38
N MET A 849 22.87 -3.40 -2.14
CA MET A 849 22.64 -4.75 -2.63
C MET A 849 22.62 -5.76 -1.48
N GLN A 850 23.52 -5.61 -0.49
CA GLN A 850 23.53 -6.46 0.70
C GLN A 850 22.24 -6.31 1.52
N ASP A 851 21.74 -5.09 1.71
CA ASP A 851 20.48 -4.84 2.43
C ASP A 851 19.26 -5.41 1.68
N LEU A 852 19.22 -5.25 0.35
CA LEU A 852 18.19 -5.89 -0.47
C LEU A 852 18.25 -7.42 -0.36
N MET A 853 19.44 -8.01 -0.41
CA MET A 853 19.63 -9.46 -0.25
C MET A 853 19.19 -9.93 1.14
N ARG A 854 19.45 -9.16 2.20
CA ARG A 854 18.94 -9.45 3.56
C ARG A 854 17.41 -9.45 3.59
N GLY A 855 16.77 -8.45 2.97
CA GLY A 855 15.30 -8.38 2.87
C GLY A 855 14.70 -9.54 2.07
N ILE A 856 15.30 -9.90 0.93
CA ILE A 856 14.86 -11.04 0.11
C ILE A 856 15.06 -12.36 0.87
N LYS A 857 16.20 -12.52 1.56
CA LYS A 857 16.47 -13.70 2.40
C LYS A 857 15.44 -13.82 3.51
N TYR A 858 15.07 -12.72 4.16
CA TYR A 858 14.02 -12.71 5.17
C TYR A 858 12.66 -13.09 4.58
N LEU A 859 12.29 -12.56 3.42
CA LEU A 859 11.05 -12.94 2.72
C LEU A 859 11.00 -14.44 2.40
N LEU A 860 12.07 -14.98 1.83
CA LEU A 860 12.16 -16.41 1.50
C LEU A 860 12.06 -17.26 2.77
N ASN A 861 12.76 -16.88 3.84
CA ASN A 861 12.67 -17.56 5.12
C ASN A 861 11.28 -17.44 5.75
N ALA A 862 10.60 -16.30 5.65
CA ALA A 862 9.25 -16.11 6.17
C ALA A 862 8.20 -16.98 5.42
N LEU A 863 8.43 -17.27 4.14
CA LEU A 863 7.54 -18.09 3.31
C LEU A 863 7.85 -19.58 3.35
N LEU A 864 9.14 -19.96 3.41
CA LEU A 864 9.60 -21.33 3.21
C LEU A 864 10.13 -21.99 4.49
N SER A 865 10.40 -21.25 5.57
CA SER A 865 10.78 -21.86 6.86
C SER A 865 9.56 -22.53 7.51
N PRO A 866 9.66 -23.77 8.04
CA PRO A 866 10.87 -24.58 8.26
C PRO A 866 11.23 -25.57 7.13
N LEU A 867 10.51 -25.57 5.99
CA LEU A 867 10.78 -26.50 4.88
C LEU A 867 12.15 -26.25 4.23
N ILE A 868 12.51 -24.98 4.04
CA ILE A 868 13.80 -24.55 3.49
C ILE A 868 14.25 -23.31 4.25
N THR A 869 15.42 -23.38 4.88
CA THR A 869 16.05 -22.24 5.56
C THR A 869 17.24 -21.76 4.72
N PHE A 870 17.16 -20.54 4.22
CA PHE A 870 18.26 -19.89 3.50
C PHE A 870 19.21 -19.30 4.55
N LYS A 871 20.40 -19.91 4.65
CA LYS A 871 21.46 -19.53 5.60
C LYS A 871 22.22 -18.28 5.23
#